data_AF-A0A286A738-F1
#
_entry.id   AF-A0A286A738-F1
#
_cell.length_a   1.000
_cell.length_b   1.000
_cell.length_c   1.000
_cell.angle_alpha   90.00
_cell.angle_beta   90.00
_cell.angle_gamma   90.00
#
_symmetry.space_group_name_H-M   'P 1'
#
loop_
_entity.id
_entity.type
_entity.pdbx_description
1 polymer ?
#
loop_
_entity_poly.entity_id
_entity_poly.type
_entity_poly.pdbx_seq_one_letter_code
_entity_poly.pdbx_strand_id
1 'polypeptide(L)'
;MPNRIVFIDSNIAEYQTLLPQISADSEIFILSVKLDGVLQILEALKNTTDLQAIDIISHGKPGALLLGNGELNAANLGDYIDVLNRIGSHLSPNGDILLYGCEVAQGKVGQKFIQDLAQLTGANVAASKTKTGNTDQQCEWILGAQVGKIQTTIFDLSYQGVLGNFTGTTGDDVLTGTAADDLFTGGAGNDTLIGGAGNDIAIYSGNQADYEISINSSGQIIVHDTNLSNGDEGEDTLSNIETFRFADGDFQNSKEFYEFRVNTYTSSYQYIPTIASLADGGFVIVWMSILQDGSLRGIYAQRYDSYGIPEGSEFRVNSTTLNDQYDASVAELYDGGFVITWTSKQNGNEDIYAQRYDANGNPLNSEFKVNSNLTSSQHHSSVSALHDGGFIVTWSSDGHVYSQRFNANGISQGGEFKVNTYSPAETWSPRVTVLANGGSVISWNSNGQDGDGIGIFAQRFDANGIPQGNEFQVNTYTTSSQFEGSITALKNGGFVVAWMSEMQDGYSRGIYAQRYDENGIAQGGEFRVNTTTIKDQSSPSVVETTDGGFVVTWSHAHDNVNEDIYAQSYDANGFPSGSEFLVNTTTNGLQLSSDITGLNNGGLVVTWTSELQDGSLWEVYAQRYDANVSPVGVLSLSGDEADNKMLISALTIVPSKLSGMAGNDFLQGGFGNDILEGGN
;
A
#
# COMPACT_ATOMS: atom_id res chain seq x y z
N MET A 1 -7.57 22.45 44.95
CA MET A 1 -7.21 22.67 43.54
C MET A 1 -5.82 22.10 43.35
N PRO A 2 -5.50 21.53 42.18
CA PRO A 2 -4.15 21.04 41.91
C PRO A 2 -3.15 22.18 42.12
N ASN A 3 -2.01 21.85 42.71
CA ASN A 3 -0.99 22.82 43.08
C ASN A 3 0.09 22.95 42.00
N ARG A 4 -0.10 22.26 40.88
CA ARG A 4 0.83 22.13 39.75
C ARG A 4 0.01 21.94 38.48
N ILE A 5 0.39 22.63 37.42
CA ILE A 5 -0.25 22.51 36.10
C ILE A 5 0.80 22.17 35.07
N VAL A 6 0.50 21.20 34.20
CA VAL A 6 1.37 20.77 33.11
C VAL A 6 0.71 21.11 31.78
N PHE A 7 1.41 21.90 30.98
CA PHE A 7 1.09 22.18 29.59
C PHE A 7 1.91 21.27 28.69
N ILE A 8 1.24 20.56 27.79
CA ILE A 8 1.89 19.71 26.80
C ILE A 8 1.50 20.23 25.43
N ASP A 9 2.51 20.54 24.62
CA ASP A 9 2.29 20.96 23.25
C ASP A 9 1.87 19.79 22.37
N SER A 10 0.78 19.94 21.62
CA SER A 10 0.29 18.85 20.75
C SER A 10 1.14 18.64 19.48
N ASN A 11 2.16 19.48 19.21
CA ASN A 11 3.17 19.18 18.18
C ASN A 11 4.17 18.10 18.62
N ILE A 12 4.15 17.66 19.89
CA ILE A 12 4.99 16.54 20.33
C ILE A 12 4.37 15.22 19.84
N ALA A 13 5.14 14.45 19.08
CA ALA A 13 4.75 13.12 18.62
C ALA A 13 4.35 12.21 19.79
N GLU A 14 3.23 11.50 19.67
CA GLU A 14 2.73 10.58 20.70
C GLU A 14 2.68 11.17 22.12
N TYR A 15 2.43 12.47 22.28
CA TYR A 15 2.38 13.12 23.59
C TYR A 15 1.41 12.45 24.58
N GLN A 16 0.43 11.69 24.08
CA GLN A 16 -0.51 10.92 24.87
C GLN A 16 0.20 9.87 25.75
N THR A 17 1.38 9.41 25.35
CA THR A 17 2.23 8.48 26.13
C THR A 17 2.79 9.13 27.39
N LEU A 18 2.89 10.46 27.44
CA LEU A 18 3.35 11.22 28.60
C LEU A 18 2.24 11.37 29.66
N LEU A 19 0.98 11.45 29.23
CA LEU A 19 -0.18 11.67 30.11
C LEU A 19 -0.26 10.69 31.30
N PRO A 20 -0.14 9.36 31.12
CA PRO A 20 -0.23 8.43 32.24
C PRO A 20 0.98 8.49 33.20
N GLN A 21 2.06 9.17 32.82
CA GLN A 21 3.29 9.27 33.61
C GLN A 21 3.31 10.51 34.52
N ILE A 22 2.43 11.48 34.25
CA ILE A 22 2.30 12.70 35.05
C ILE A 22 1.44 12.40 36.29
N SER A 23 1.85 12.92 37.45
CA SER A 23 1.22 12.59 38.74
C SER A 23 -0.25 13.00 38.83
N ALA A 24 -1.04 12.25 39.61
CA ALA A 24 -2.46 12.54 39.87
C ALA A 24 -2.71 13.89 40.57
N ASP A 25 -1.66 14.53 41.11
CA ASP A 25 -1.72 15.83 41.79
C ASP A 25 -1.55 17.03 40.84
N SER A 26 -1.41 16.77 39.53
CA SER A 26 -1.22 17.81 38.49
C SER A 26 -2.47 17.92 37.60
N GLU A 27 -2.82 19.14 37.18
CA GLU A 27 -3.78 19.36 36.10
C GLU A 27 -3.04 19.39 34.76
N ILE A 28 -3.58 18.76 33.72
CA ILE A 28 -2.94 18.71 32.40
C ILE A 28 -3.78 19.51 31.40
N PHE A 29 -3.13 20.39 30.65
CA PHE A 29 -3.69 21.11 29.52
C PHE A 29 -2.90 20.80 28.25
N ILE A 30 -3.60 20.49 27.17
CA ILE A 30 -2.99 20.29 25.86
C ILE A 30 -3.07 21.59 25.10
N LEU A 31 -1.93 22.12 24.66
CA LEU A 31 -1.87 23.30 23.82
C LEU A 31 -2.19 22.89 22.39
N SER A 32 -3.19 23.53 21.81
CA SER A 32 -3.60 23.33 20.42
C SER A 32 -2.59 23.99 19.48
N VAL A 33 -2.21 23.28 18.41
CA VAL A 33 -1.40 23.81 17.32
C VAL A 33 -2.06 24.97 16.56
N LYS A 34 -3.36 25.24 16.76
CA LYS A 34 -4.10 26.26 15.99
C LYS A 34 -4.05 27.65 16.59
N LEU A 35 -3.51 27.79 17.79
CA LEU A 35 -3.55 29.03 18.57
C LEU A 35 -2.18 29.31 19.16
N ASP A 36 -1.93 30.58 19.49
CA ASP A 36 -0.71 30.98 20.20
C ASP A 36 -0.64 30.28 21.56
N GLY A 37 0.40 29.48 21.80
CA GLY A 37 0.50 28.67 23.01
C GLY A 37 0.68 29.48 24.29
N VAL A 38 1.29 30.67 24.23
CA VAL A 38 1.45 31.54 25.41
C VAL A 38 0.10 32.10 25.84
N LEU A 39 -0.75 32.49 24.88
CA LEU A 39 -2.11 32.94 25.15
C LEU A 39 -3.00 31.80 25.68
N GLN A 40 -2.83 30.59 25.17
CA GLN A 40 -3.52 29.40 25.68
C GLN A 40 -3.17 29.10 27.14
N ILE A 41 -1.88 29.20 27.50
CA ILE A 41 -1.42 29.04 28.89
C ILE A 41 -2.13 30.04 29.79
N LEU A 42 -2.13 31.33 29.44
CA LEU A 42 -2.81 32.35 30.24
C LEU A 42 -4.31 32.08 30.40
N GLU A 43 -4.99 31.66 29.33
CA GLU A 43 -6.42 31.37 29.37
C GLU A 43 -6.75 30.17 30.26
N ALA A 44 -5.93 29.11 30.23
CA ALA A 44 -6.08 27.96 31.11
C ALA A 44 -5.92 28.33 32.60
N LEU A 45 -5.07 29.31 32.90
CA LEU A 45 -4.79 29.75 34.27
C LEU A 45 -5.88 30.65 34.88
N LYS A 46 -6.88 31.12 34.11
CA LYS A 46 -7.85 32.16 34.54
C LYS A 46 -8.56 31.91 35.87
N ASN A 47 -8.73 30.66 36.28
CA ASN A 47 -9.42 30.26 37.52
C ASN A 47 -8.49 29.65 38.58
N THR A 48 -7.18 29.83 38.41
CA THR A 48 -6.14 29.22 39.27
C THR A 48 -5.40 30.33 40.02
N THR A 49 -4.96 30.06 41.24
CA THR A 49 -4.09 30.96 42.03
C THR A 49 -3.21 30.13 42.94
N ASP A 50 -2.13 30.74 43.44
CA ASP A 50 -1.21 30.13 44.41
C ASP A 50 -0.57 28.81 43.93
N LEU A 51 -0.33 28.67 42.63
CA LEU A 51 0.32 27.48 42.06
C LEU A 51 1.77 27.35 42.54
N GLN A 52 2.19 26.13 42.88
CA GLN A 52 3.60 25.84 43.15
C GLN A 52 4.41 25.69 41.87
N ALA A 53 3.81 25.19 40.79
CA ALA A 53 4.51 25.05 39.52
C ALA A 53 3.62 25.11 38.28
N ILE A 54 4.23 25.61 37.21
CA ILE A 54 3.79 25.47 35.83
C ILE A 54 4.89 24.70 35.08
N ASP A 55 4.56 23.54 34.52
CA ASP A 55 5.44 22.77 33.66
C ASP A 55 5.01 22.94 32.21
N ILE A 56 5.97 23.10 31.31
CA ILE A 56 5.74 23.24 29.87
C ILE A 56 6.60 22.20 29.16
N ILE A 57 5.97 21.25 28.49
CA ILE A 57 6.62 20.22 27.68
C ILE A 57 6.35 20.54 26.21
N SER A 58 7.40 20.86 25.46
CA SER A 58 7.32 21.19 24.03
C SER A 58 8.66 20.97 23.31
N HIS A 59 8.68 21.12 21.98
CA HIS A 59 9.95 21.21 21.25
C HIS A 59 10.70 22.49 21.64
N GLY A 60 12.03 22.42 21.68
CA GLY A 60 12.89 23.53 22.09
C GLY A 60 14.18 23.64 21.29
N LYS A 61 14.79 24.82 21.38
CA LYS A 61 16.16 25.12 20.94
C LYS A 61 16.76 26.21 21.85
N PRO A 62 18.07 26.51 21.76
CA PRO A 62 18.70 27.51 22.64
C PRO A 62 17.97 28.86 22.68
N GLY A 63 17.30 29.15 23.80
CA GLY A 63 16.55 30.37 24.06
C GLY A 63 15.15 30.43 23.45
N ALA A 64 14.54 29.30 23.11
CA ALA A 64 13.19 29.25 22.53
C ALA A 64 12.42 27.96 22.86
N LEU A 65 11.09 28.08 22.85
CA LEU A 65 10.12 26.98 22.90
C LEU A 65 9.09 27.15 21.79
N LEU A 66 8.74 26.07 21.10
CA LEU A 66 7.56 26.05 20.24
C LEU A 66 6.32 25.83 21.11
N LEU A 67 5.32 26.69 20.99
CA LEU A 67 4.09 26.66 21.77
C LEU A 67 2.88 26.99 20.88
N GLY A 68 2.07 25.98 20.57
CA GLY A 68 0.93 26.07 19.67
C GLY A 68 1.37 26.34 18.23
N ASN A 69 0.90 27.44 17.64
CA ASN A 69 1.38 27.91 16.32
C ASN A 69 2.50 28.97 16.40
N GLY A 70 2.98 29.29 17.62
CA GLY A 70 3.96 30.35 17.83
C GLY A 70 5.22 29.83 18.50
N GLU A 71 6.26 30.65 18.51
CA GLU A 71 7.49 30.40 19.25
C GLU A 71 7.62 31.43 20.38
N LEU A 72 7.89 31.01 21.61
CA LEU A 72 8.31 31.92 22.68
C LEU A 72 9.83 31.91 22.74
N ASN A 73 10.49 33.01 22.40
CA ASN A 73 11.94 33.06 22.27
C ASN A 73 12.56 34.35 22.83
N ALA A 74 13.88 34.35 22.96
CA ALA A 74 14.64 35.48 23.48
C ALA A 74 14.44 36.81 22.74
N ALA A 75 14.00 36.79 21.47
CA ALA A 75 13.78 37.99 20.67
C ALA A 75 12.37 38.58 20.87
N ASN A 76 11.36 37.74 21.13
CA ASN A 76 9.96 38.17 21.21
C ASN A 76 9.36 38.19 22.62
N LEU A 77 10.14 37.90 23.68
CA LEU A 77 9.70 38.08 25.07
C LEU A 77 9.09 39.47 25.33
N GLY A 78 9.57 40.50 24.60
CA GLY A 78 9.04 41.86 24.68
C GLY A 78 7.58 42.01 24.24
N ASP A 79 7.12 41.16 23.32
CA ASP A 79 5.76 41.19 22.80
C ASP A 79 4.76 40.55 23.78
N TYR A 80 5.26 39.66 24.67
CA TYR A 80 4.45 38.94 25.66
C TYR A 80 4.53 39.52 27.08
N ILE A 81 5.08 40.72 27.30
CA ILE A 81 5.31 41.29 28.64
C ILE A 81 4.03 41.24 29.52
N ASP A 82 2.91 41.73 29.01
CA ASP A 82 1.65 41.77 29.79
C ASP A 82 1.10 40.36 30.07
N VAL A 83 1.28 39.43 29.12
CA VAL A 83 0.81 38.05 29.22
C VAL A 83 1.65 37.28 30.26
N LEU A 84 2.97 37.39 30.19
CA LEU A 84 3.91 36.71 31.09
C LEU A 84 3.81 37.22 32.53
N ASN A 85 3.63 38.53 32.74
CA ASN A 85 3.36 39.09 34.07
C ASN A 85 2.08 38.49 34.68
N ARG A 86 1.03 38.32 33.86
CA ARG A 86 -0.24 37.73 34.31
C ARG A 86 -0.08 36.25 34.62
N ILE A 87 0.57 35.47 33.74
CA ILE A 87 0.91 34.06 34.01
C ILE A 87 1.64 33.94 35.36
N GLY A 88 2.65 34.79 35.58
CA GLY A 88 3.39 34.88 36.83
C GLY A 88 2.53 35.14 38.06
N SER A 89 1.49 35.99 37.94
CA SER A 89 0.59 36.33 39.06
C SER A 89 -0.29 35.17 39.55
N HIS A 90 -0.38 34.08 38.79
CA HIS A 90 -1.09 32.85 39.21
C HIS A 90 -0.21 31.92 40.06
N LEU A 91 1.11 32.13 40.08
CA LEU A 91 2.05 31.38 40.91
C LEU A 91 2.08 31.93 42.35
N SER A 92 2.28 31.02 43.31
CA SER A 92 2.59 31.36 44.68
C SER A 92 3.95 32.08 44.80
N PRO A 93 4.24 32.77 45.92
CA PRO A 93 5.58 33.30 46.16
C PRO A 93 6.63 32.18 46.10
N ASN A 94 7.60 32.31 45.20
CA ASN A 94 8.59 31.29 44.84
C ASN A 94 8.03 30.08 44.08
N GLY A 95 6.91 30.23 43.36
CA GLY A 95 6.45 29.24 42.41
C GLY A 95 7.43 29.06 41.25
N ASP A 96 7.42 27.88 40.66
CA ASP A 96 8.39 27.45 39.66
C ASP A 96 7.77 27.39 38.25
N ILE A 97 8.54 27.74 37.24
CA ILE A 97 8.25 27.44 35.83
C ILE A 97 9.32 26.48 35.32
N LEU A 98 8.91 25.31 34.87
CA LEU A 98 9.79 24.22 34.44
C LEU A 98 9.61 23.97 32.95
N LEU A 99 10.68 24.17 32.17
CA LEU A 99 10.65 24.12 30.70
C LEU A 99 11.36 22.87 30.19
N TYR A 100 10.60 21.92 29.67
CA TYR A 100 11.08 20.68 29.06
C TYR A 100 11.02 20.83 27.54
N GLY A 101 12.16 21.18 26.96
CA GLY A 101 12.39 21.23 25.53
C GLY A 101 13.89 21.12 25.27
N CYS A 102 14.28 20.63 24.10
CA CYS A 102 15.68 20.39 23.80
C CYS A 102 16.50 21.68 23.93
N GLU A 103 17.53 21.67 24.79
CA GLU A 103 18.56 22.71 24.86
C GLU A 103 18.09 24.15 25.13
N VAL A 104 16.90 24.35 25.68
CA VAL A 104 16.27 25.67 25.89
C VAL A 104 17.17 26.67 26.62
N ALA A 105 17.93 26.23 27.62
CA ALA A 105 18.86 27.07 28.39
C ALA A 105 20.35 26.88 28.00
N GLN A 106 20.61 26.29 26.84
CA GLN A 106 21.96 26.13 26.33
C GLN A 106 22.54 27.48 25.89
N GLY A 107 23.84 27.66 26.14
CA GLY A 107 24.58 28.84 25.71
C GLY A 107 24.15 30.15 26.38
N LYS A 108 24.69 31.27 25.89
CA LYS A 108 24.39 32.60 26.44
C LYS A 108 22.96 33.04 26.16
N VAL A 109 22.42 32.66 25.00
CA VAL A 109 21.06 33.01 24.56
C VAL A 109 20.05 32.31 25.45
N GLY A 110 20.16 30.99 25.64
CA GLY A 110 19.27 30.24 26.53
C GLY A 110 19.34 30.70 27.99
N GLN A 111 20.53 31.00 28.50
CA GLN A 111 20.69 31.57 29.85
C GLN A 111 20.00 32.92 30.01
N LYS A 112 20.12 33.80 29.00
CA LYS A 112 19.45 35.10 29.02
C LYS A 112 17.94 34.96 28.90
N PHE A 113 17.46 34.04 28.05
CA PHE A 113 16.04 33.74 27.90
C PHE A 113 15.38 33.37 29.23
N ILE A 114 15.94 32.41 29.98
CA ILE A 114 15.36 32.01 31.26
C ILE A 114 15.49 33.10 32.36
N GLN A 115 16.50 33.98 32.27
CA GLN A 115 16.63 35.14 33.17
C GLN A 115 15.56 36.18 32.92
N ASP A 116 15.35 36.54 31.66
CA ASP A 116 14.33 37.51 31.27
C ASP A 116 12.93 36.95 31.56
N LEU A 117 12.69 35.67 31.30
CA LEU A 117 11.43 35.00 31.63
C LEU A 117 11.16 34.99 33.14
N ALA A 118 12.18 34.69 33.97
CA ALA A 118 12.07 34.76 35.43
C ALA A 118 11.77 36.18 35.92
N GLN A 119 12.38 37.19 35.28
CA GLN A 119 12.12 38.59 35.60
C GLN A 119 10.69 39.02 35.24
N LEU A 120 10.18 38.60 34.09
CA LEU A 120 8.84 38.96 33.60
C LEU A 120 7.72 38.24 34.35
N THR A 121 7.95 37.01 34.79
CA THR A 121 6.94 36.22 35.51
C THR A 121 7.06 36.36 37.03
N GLY A 122 8.22 36.78 37.54
CA GLY A 122 8.52 36.77 38.98
C GLY A 122 8.70 35.37 39.58
N ALA A 123 8.72 34.32 38.75
CA ALA A 123 8.87 32.93 39.14
C ALA A 123 10.35 32.51 39.25
N ASN A 124 10.61 31.38 39.92
CA ASN A 124 11.84 30.65 39.65
C ASN A 124 11.67 29.91 38.31
N VAL A 125 12.71 29.86 37.48
CA VAL A 125 12.64 29.20 36.17
C VAL A 125 13.74 28.16 36.06
N ALA A 126 13.44 26.95 35.60
CA ALA A 126 14.44 25.96 35.20
C ALA A 126 14.16 25.39 33.82
N ALA A 127 15.22 25.04 33.09
CA ALA A 127 15.13 24.54 31.73
C ALA A 127 16.31 23.63 31.36
N SER A 128 16.12 22.78 30.35
CA SER A 128 17.13 21.85 29.84
C SER A 128 18.34 22.57 29.22
N LYS A 129 19.54 22.04 29.43
CA LYS A 129 20.79 22.52 28.77
C LYS A 129 21.27 21.61 27.63
N THR A 130 20.62 20.47 27.52
CA THR A 130 20.96 19.31 26.71
C THR A 130 19.68 18.84 26.00
N LYS A 131 19.82 17.84 25.12
CA LYS A 131 18.65 17.25 24.45
C LYS A 131 17.73 16.59 25.46
N THR A 132 16.41 16.78 25.30
CA THR A 132 15.39 16.22 26.19
C THR A 132 14.52 15.22 25.43
N GLY A 133 14.27 14.05 26.02
CA GLY A 133 13.59 12.95 25.35
C GLY A 133 14.21 11.59 25.67
N ASN A 134 14.31 10.72 24.66
CA ASN A 134 14.75 9.33 24.80
C ASN A 134 16.21 9.18 25.25
N THR A 135 16.43 8.47 26.36
CA THR A 135 17.76 8.22 26.92
C THR A 135 18.62 7.33 26.03
N ASP A 136 18.02 6.45 25.22
CA ASP A 136 18.73 5.65 24.21
C ASP A 136 19.28 6.53 23.06
N GLN A 137 18.72 7.73 22.88
CA GLN A 137 19.16 8.74 21.91
C GLN A 137 20.06 9.82 22.55
N GLN A 138 20.70 9.52 23.68
CA GLN A 138 21.56 10.45 24.44
C GLN A 138 20.85 11.71 24.92
N CYS A 139 19.53 11.64 25.13
CA CYS A 139 18.75 12.72 25.73
C CYS A 139 18.55 12.52 27.24
N GLU A 140 18.16 13.58 27.94
CA GLU A 140 17.87 13.55 29.38
C GLU A 140 16.75 14.54 29.76
N TRP A 141 16.03 14.24 30.84
CA TRP A 141 14.97 15.10 31.41
C TRP A 141 15.51 16.07 32.49
N ILE A 142 16.81 16.30 32.51
CA ILE A 142 17.49 17.15 33.50
C ILE A 142 17.38 18.63 33.11
N LEU A 143 16.77 19.43 33.98
CA LEU A 143 16.77 20.90 33.85
C LEU A 143 18.06 21.50 34.43
N GLY A 144 19.14 21.40 33.66
CA GLY A 144 20.50 21.76 34.07
C GLY A 144 20.79 23.25 34.27
N ALA A 145 19.83 24.14 33.99
CA ALA A 145 19.93 25.57 34.23
C ALA A 145 18.72 26.06 35.04
N GLN A 146 18.97 27.00 35.96
CA GLN A 146 17.90 27.59 36.78
C GLN A 146 18.19 29.06 37.14
N VAL A 147 17.12 29.82 37.33
CA VAL A 147 17.09 31.17 37.89
C VAL A 147 16.17 31.14 39.10
N GLY A 148 16.69 31.53 40.27
CA GLY A 148 15.99 31.33 41.54
C GLY A 148 16.23 29.94 42.14
N LYS A 149 15.37 29.51 43.06
CA LYS A 149 15.50 28.22 43.76
C LYS A 149 14.29 27.33 43.49
N ILE A 150 14.47 26.32 42.64
CA ILE A 150 13.43 25.34 42.32
C ILE A 150 13.09 24.51 43.56
N GLN A 151 11.80 24.44 43.85
CA GLN A 151 11.23 23.70 44.98
C GLN A 151 10.45 22.47 44.54
N THR A 152 10.00 22.47 43.29
CA THR A 152 9.18 21.43 42.69
C THR A 152 10.05 20.31 42.10
N THR A 153 9.57 19.07 42.21
CA THR A 153 10.23 17.91 41.62
C THR A 153 10.19 17.97 40.09
N ILE A 154 11.37 17.91 39.46
CA ILE A 154 11.53 17.82 38.00
C ILE A 154 11.06 16.44 37.53
N PHE A 155 10.37 16.39 36.39
CA PHE A 155 9.95 15.12 35.79
C PHE A 155 11.12 14.34 35.21
N ASP A 156 11.00 13.01 35.26
CA ASP A 156 11.86 12.05 34.57
C ASP A 156 10.93 11.10 33.82
N LEU A 157 10.57 11.47 32.59
CA LEU A 157 9.54 10.78 31.81
C LEU A 157 10.18 9.80 30.83
N SER A 158 9.51 8.68 30.60
CA SER A 158 9.86 7.72 29.55
C SER A 158 9.18 8.15 28.24
N TYR A 159 9.94 8.81 27.37
CA TYR A 159 9.51 9.25 26.04
C TYR A 159 10.43 8.68 24.96
N GLN A 160 9.87 8.26 23.83
CA GLN A 160 10.64 7.58 22.77
C GLN A 160 11.27 8.52 21.74
N GLY A 161 10.83 9.78 21.64
CA GLY A 161 11.36 10.79 20.72
C GLY A 161 12.32 11.81 21.36
N VAL A 162 12.73 12.81 20.58
CA VAL A 162 13.54 13.96 21.02
C VAL A 162 12.74 15.25 20.89
N LEU A 163 12.74 16.10 21.91
CA LEU A 163 12.01 17.37 21.90
C LEU A 163 12.78 18.52 21.19
N GLY A 164 13.44 18.23 20.06
CA GLY A 164 14.30 19.19 19.32
C GLY A 164 13.81 19.51 17.91
N ASN A 165 14.42 20.52 17.27
CA ASN A 165 14.19 20.90 15.87
C ASN A 165 15.45 20.64 15.02
N PHE A 166 15.26 20.33 13.73
CA PHE A 166 16.32 20.36 12.72
C PHE A 166 16.28 21.71 12.02
N THR A 167 17.28 22.56 12.28
CA THR A 167 17.37 23.90 11.68
C THR A 167 18.68 24.06 10.93
N GLY A 168 18.59 24.42 9.65
CA GLY A 168 19.74 24.74 8.81
C GLY A 168 20.18 26.20 8.98
N THR A 169 20.95 26.68 8.03
CA THR A 169 21.65 27.95 8.06
C THR A 169 21.14 28.87 6.95
N THR A 170 22.01 29.69 6.37
CA THR A 170 21.67 30.55 5.23
C THR A 170 22.37 30.10 3.96
N GLY A 171 22.82 28.85 3.91
CA GLY A 171 23.39 28.23 2.72
C GLY A 171 23.02 26.76 2.70
N ASP A 172 23.32 26.11 1.58
CA ASP A 172 22.86 24.76 1.26
C ASP A 172 23.25 23.72 2.34
N ASP A 173 22.27 23.28 3.11
CA ASP A 173 22.40 22.33 4.20
C ASP A 173 21.81 20.96 3.85
N VAL A 174 22.28 19.91 4.54
CA VAL A 174 21.67 18.58 4.49
C VAL A 174 21.20 18.24 5.90
N LEU A 175 19.89 18.22 6.10
CA LEU A 175 19.25 17.89 7.37
C LEU A 175 18.65 16.49 7.28
N THR A 176 19.04 15.61 8.21
CA THR A 176 18.56 14.23 8.28
C THR A 176 17.94 13.98 9.64
N GLY A 177 16.66 13.63 9.62
CA GLY A 177 15.85 13.26 10.77
C GLY A 177 16.07 11.82 11.20
N THR A 178 15.05 11.27 11.84
CA THR A 178 15.06 10.05 12.62
C THR A 178 13.93 9.13 12.16
N ALA A 179 13.43 8.28 13.07
CA ALA A 179 12.26 7.43 12.82
C ALA A 179 11.03 7.91 13.60
N ALA A 180 11.11 9.12 14.16
CA ALA A 180 10.03 9.79 14.87
C ALA A 180 9.60 11.02 14.05
N ASP A 181 8.42 11.56 14.37
CA ASP A 181 7.93 12.79 13.71
C ASP A 181 8.88 13.96 13.99
N ASP A 182 9.54 14.45 12.95
CA ASP A 182 10.57 15.47 13.00
C ASP A 182 10.09 16.80 12.39
N LEU A 183 10.66 17.90 12.90
CA LEU A 183 10.37 19.25 12.44
C LEU A 183 11.62 19.89 11.83
N PHE A 184 11.52 20.28 10.56
CA PHE A 184 12.59 20.87 9.78
C PHE A 184 12.35 22.35 9.48
N THR A 185 13.42 23.13 9.50
CA THR A 185 13.50 24.48 8.93
C THR A 185 14.82 24.56 8.19
N GLY A 186 14.80 24.51 6.86
CA GLY A 186 16.02 24.61 6.04
C GLY A 186 16.71 25.95 6.26
N GLY A 187 15.96 27.03 6.05
CA GLY A 187 16.47 28.39 6.18
C GLY A 187 16.55 29.02 4.79
N ALA A 188 17.66 29.70 4.49
CA ALA A 188 17.91 30.19 3.14
C ALA A 188 18.97 29.33 2.46
N GLY A 189 18.95 29.24 1.14
CA GLY A 189 19.83 28.35 0.38
C GLY A 189 19.04 27.20 -0.23
N ASN A 190 19.73 26.25 -0.87
CA ASN A 190 19.07 25.08 -1.45
C ASN A 190 19.33 23.87 -0.55
N ASP A 191 18.38 23.56 0.32
CA ASP A 191 18.57 22.56 1.35
C ASP A 191 18.10 21.17 0.93
N THR A 192 18.61 20.14 1.59
CA THR A 192 18.12 18.77 1.47
C THR A 192 17.55 18.31 2.80
N LEU A 193 16.23 18.10 2.85
CA LEU A 193 15.50 17.68 4.05
C LEU A 193 15.09 16.21 3.92
N ILE A 194 15.60 15.38 4.82
CA ILE A 194 15.37 13.93 4.84
C ILE A 194 14.68 13.61 6.16
N GLY A 195 13.36 13.41 6.15
CA GLY A 195 12.58 13.18 7.38
C GLY A 195 12.88 11.83 8.01
N GLY A 196 12.54 10.76 7.28
CA GLY A 196 12.87 9.41 7.68
C GLY A 196 11.62 8.56 7.75
N ALA A 197 11.28 8.04 8.93
CA ALA A 197 9.98 7.44 9.20
C ALA A 197 9.27 8.30 10.26
N GLY A 198 7.93 8.32 10.24
CA GLY A 198 7.15 9.25 11.06
C GLY A 198 6.28 10.13 10.16
N ASN A 199 5.65 11.13 10.75
CA ASN A 199 4.99 12.23 10.05
C ASN A 199 5.84 13.49 10.17
N ASP A 200 6.68 13.74 9.18
CA ASP A 200 7.67 14.80 9.22
C ASP A 200 7.14 16.10 8.60
N ILE A 201 7.56 17.23 9.17
CA ILE A 201 7.09 18.57 8.78
C ILE A 201 8.27 19.44 8.34
N ALA A 202 8.22 19.99 7.13
CA ALA A 202 9.11 21.07 6.69
C ALA A 202 8.39 22.43 6.83
N ILE A 203 9.01 23.38 7.53
CA ILE A 203 8.46 24.74 7.74
C ILE A 203 9.08 25.72 6.75
N TYR A 204 8.22 26.50 6.12
CA TYR A 204 8.52 27.64 5.26
C TYR A 204 7.90 28.92 5.84
N SER A 205 8.59 30.06 5.70
CA SER A 205 8.18 31.30 6.36
C SER A 205 7.16 32.15 5.59
N GLY A 206 7.02 31.92 4.29
CA GLY A 206 6.07 32.60 3.40
C GLY A 206 4.71 31.90 3.30
N ASN A 207 3.81 32.51 2.53
CA ASN A 207 2.51 31.93 2.23
C ASN A 207 2.64 30.85 1.13
N GLN A 208 1.77 29.85 1.10
CA GLN A 208 1.84 28.75 0.12
C GLN A 208 1.91 29.23 -1.34
N ALA A 209 1.19 30.31 -1.68
CA ALA A 209 1.19 30.91 -3.02
C ALA A 209 2.53 31.53 -3.45
N ASP A 210 3.47 31.73 -2.52
CA ASP A 210 4.82 32.19 -2.82
C ASP A 210 5.72 31.05 -3.33
N TYR A 211 5.31 29.79 -3.20
CA TYR A 211 6.12 28.62 -3.52
C TYR A 211 5.59 27.83 -4.72
N GLU A 212 6.53 27.28 -5.49
CA GLU A 212 6.27 26.26 -6.50
C GLU A 212 6.64 24.89 -5.94
N ILE A 213 5.68 23.96 -5.93
CA ILE A 213 5.93 22.59 -5.47
C ILE A 213 6.03 21.70 -6.70
N SER A 214 7.15 20.98 -6.83
CA SER A 214 7.39 20.11 -7.96
C SER A 214 7.98 18.75 -7.60
N ILE A 215 7.88 17.80 -8.53
CA ILE A 215 8.48 16.46 -8.38
C ILE A 215 9.49 16.25 -9.49
N ASN A 216 10.75 16.01 -9.14
CA ASN A 216 11.81 15.78 -10.11
C ASN A 216 11.74 14.36 -10.74
N SER A 217 12.57 14.11 -11.75
CA SER A 217 12.56 12.82 -12.49
C SER A 217 12.94 11.59 -11.64
N SER A 218 13.54 11.80 -10.46
CA SER A 218 13.83 10.75 -9.49
C SER A 218 12.71 10.54 -8.48
N GLY A 219 11.60 11.28 -8.57
CA GLY A 219 10.48 11.20 -7.65
C GLY A 219 10.70 11.94 -6.33
N GLN A 220 11.74 12.79 -6.23
CA GLN A 220 11.93 13.64 -5.06
C GLN A 220 11.09 14.90 -5.20
N ILE A 221 10.61 15.42 -4.07
CA ILE A 221 9.84 16.64 -4.04
C ILE A 221 10.79 17.82 -3.93
N ILE A 222 10.46 18.88 -4.65
CA ILE A 222 11.17 20.14 -4.67
C ILE A 222 10.18 21.23 -4.23
N VAL A 223 10.57 22.06 -3.28
CA VAL A 223 9.81 23.25 -2.87
C VAL A 223 10.68 24.46 -3.19
N HIS A 224 10.21 25.32 -4.10
CA HIS A 224 10.97 26.46 -4.59
C HIS A 224 10.26 27.76 -4.26
N ASP A 225 10.91 28.62 -3.48
CA ASP A 225 10.44 29.98 -3.20
C ASP A 225 10.51 30.83 -4.48
N THR A 226 9.35 31.28 -4.96
CA THR A 226 9.25 32.11 -6.17
C THR A 226 9.13 33.60 -5.86
N ASN A 227 8.98 33.97 -4.58
CA ASN A 227 8.78 35.35 -4.15
C ASN A 227 9.98 35.89 -3.37
N LEU A 228 11.06 36.21 -4.10
CA LEU A 228 12.32 36.76 -3.55
C LEU A 228 12.22 38.12 -2.82
N SER A 229 11.02 38.67 -2.65
CA SER A 229 10.79 40.00 -2.08
C SER A 229 10.48 40.01 -0.58
N ASN A 230 10.09 38.87 0.00
CA ASN A 230 9.78 38.70 1.43
C ASN A 230 10.86 37.90 2.19
N GLY A 231 11.84 37.36 1.48
CA GLY A 231 12.82 36.38 1.92
C GLY A 231 13.29 35.63 0.67
N ASP A 232 14.35 34.84 0.76
CA ASP A 232 14.69 33.88 -0.29
C ASP A 232 15.07 32.60 0.44
N GLU A 233 14.11 31.69 0.54
CA GLU A 233 14.31 30.36 1.13
C GLU A 233 14.86 29.36 0.09
N GLY A 234 15.09 29.79 -1.15
CA GLY A 234 15.75 28.98 -2.18
C GLY A 234 14.92 27.81 -2.71
N GLU A 235 15.61 26.77 -3.16
CA GLU A 235 15.03 25.55 -3.72
C GLU A 235 15.42 24.33 -2.88
N ASP A 236 14.47 23.81 -2.11
CA ASP A 236 14.67 22.71 -1.19
C ASP A 236 14.29 21.36 -1.81
N THR A 237 15.09 20.33 -1.55
CA THR A 237 14.83 18.94 -1.94
C THR A 237 14.40 18.11 -0.75
N LEU A 238 13.20 17.54 -0.82
CA LEU A 238 12.54 16.84 0.28
C LEU A 238 12.46 15.34 -0.02
N SER A 239 12.64 14.54 1.02
CA SER A 239 12.46 13.08 0.98
C SER A 239 11.88 12.60 2.29
N ASN A 240 10.81 11.80 2.22
CA ASN A 240 10.03 11.35 3.38
C ASN A 240 9.63 12.52 4.29
N ILE A 241 8.98 13.54 3.72
CA ILE A 241 8.36 14.64 4.45
C ILE A 241 6.89 14.67 4.07
N GLU A 242 5.99 14.52 5.03
CA GLU A 242 4.55 14.36 4.80
C GLU A 242 3.81 15.69 4.78
N THR A 243 4.32 16.72 5.46
CA THR A 243 3.67 18.04 5.52
C THR A 243 4.64 19.17 5.22
N PHE A 244 4.22 20.10 4.36
CA PHE A 244 4.91 21.37 4.17
C PHE A 244 4.06 22.46 4.82
N ARG A 245 4.60 23.11 5.84
CA ARG A 245 3.89 24.11 6.61
C ARG A 245 4.31 25.49 6.15
N PHE A 246 3.35 26.24 5.61
CA PHE A 246 3.48 27.62 5.20
C PHE A 246 2.84 28.55 6.25
N ALA A 247 3.02 29.86 6.10
CA ALA A 247 2.48 30.86 7.02
C ALA A 247 0.93 30.90 7.07
N ASP A 248 0.27 30.47 5.99
CA ASP A 248 -1.18 30.50 5.82
C ASP A 248 -1.86 29.13 5.77
N GLY A 249 -1.10 28.03 5.74
CA GLY A 249 -1.67 26.69 5.67
C GLY A 249 -0.64 25.56 5.63
N ASP A 250 -1.15 24.33 5.72
CA ASP A 250 -0.37 23.11 5.55
C ASP A 250 -0.69 22.53 4.16
N PHE A 251 0.35 22.23 3.40
CA PHE A 251 0.30 21.43 2.18
C PHE A 251 0.59 19.98 2.53
N GLN A 252 -0.24 19.07 2.03
CA GLN A 252 -0.12 17.65 2.35
C GLN A 252 0.58 16.90 1.21
N ASN A 253 1.69 16.24 1.56
CA ASN A 253 2.31 15.23 0.74
C ASN A 253 1.93 13.86 1.32
N SER A 254 0.95 13.22 0.68
CA SER A 254 0.48 11.92 1.13
C SER A 254 0.77 10.87 0.06
N LYS A 255 1.05 9.65 0.51
CA LYS A 255 1.01 8.49 -0.38
C LYS A 255 -0.41 7.96 -0.35
N GLU A 256 -1.19 8.26 -1.38
CA GLU A 256 -2.51 7.65 -1.53
C GLU A 256 -2.35 6.23 -2.07
N PHE A 257 -2.84 5.24 -1.34
CA PHE A 257 -2.99 3.88 -1.87
C PHE A 257 -3.98 3.95 -3.02
N TYR A 258 -3.52 3.56 -4.20
CA TYR A 258 -4.26 3.73 -5.43
C TYR A 258 -4.50 2.39 -6.09
N GLU A 259 -5.70 1.88 -5.87
CA GLU A 259 -6.31 0.93 -6.79
C GLU A 259 -6.77 1.69 -8.03
N PHE A 260 -6.50 1.14 -9.21
CA PHE A 260 -6.87 1.77 -10.48
C PHE A 260 -7.87 0.92 -11.22
N ARG A 261 -8.85 1.58 -11.85
CA ARG A 261 -9.79 0.90 -12.74
C ARG A 261 -9.08 0.45 -14.01
N VAL A 262 -9.30 -0.80 -14.39
CA VAL A 262 -8.71 -1.41 -15.58
C VAL A 262 -9.54 -1.12 -16.82
N ASN A 263 -10.86 -1.33 -16.75
CA ASN A 263 -11.75 -1.11 -17.88
C ASN A 263 -12.04 0.38 -18.13
N THR A 264 -12.18 0.75 -19.39
CA THR A 264 -12.63 2.08 -19.82
C THR A 264 -14.13 2.09 -20.17
N TYR A 265 -14.66 0.93 -20.57
CA TYR A 265 -16.08 0.74 -20.80
C TYR A 265 -16.79 0.39 -19.48
N THR A 266 -17.75 1.21 -19.08
CA THR A 266 -18.41 1.14 -17.76
C THR A 266 -19.89 0.77 -17.84
N SER A 267 -20.41 0.57 -19.06
CA SER A 267 -21.80 0.16 -19.23
C SER A 267 -21.95 -1.34 -18.97
N SER A 268 -23.01 -1.73 -18.26
CA SER A 268 -23.25 -3.13 -17.86
C SER A 268 -22.19 -3.69 -16.90
N TYR A 269 -21.71 -4.93 -17.12
CA TYR A 269 -20.84 -5.65 -16.18
C TYR A 269 -19.50 -5.97 -16.83
N GLN A 270 -18.41 -5.66 -16.12
CA GLN A 270 -17.03 -6.04 -16.42
C GLN A 270 -16.49 -6.84 -15.24
N TYR A 271 -16.09 -8.11 -15.45
CA TYR A 271 -15.83 -9.01 -14.32
C TYR A 271 -14.94 -10.22 -14.65
N ILE A 272 -14.48 -10.90 -13.60
CA ILE A 272 -13.56 -12.06 -13.58
C ILE A 272 -12.30 -11.75 -14.40
N PRO A 273 -11.43 -10.88 -13.88
CA PRO A 273 -10.16 -10.59 -14.51
C PRO A 273 -9.17 -11.74 -14.32
N THR A 274 -8.25 -11.88 -15.26
CA THR A 274 -7.03 -12.68 -15.14
C THR A 274 -5.84 -11.87 -15.64
N ILE A 275 -4.66 -12.17 -15.14
CA ILE A 275 -3.47 -11.34 -15.33
C ILE A 275 -2.22 -12.17 -15.63
N ALA A 276 -1.37 -11.66 -16.50
CA ALA A 276 0.00 -12.17 -16.69
C ALA A 276 1.01 -11.02 -16.74
N SER A 277 2.16 -11.21 -16.10
CA SER A 277 3.32 -10.35 -16.32
C SER A 277 3.90 -10.57 -17.71
N LEU A 278 4.60 -9.57 -18.23
CA LEU A 278 5.21 -9.57 -19.57
C LEU A 278 6.73 -9.44 -19.47
N ALA A 279 7.44 -9.90 -20.52
CA ALA A 279 8.89 -9.91 -20.57
C ALA A 279 9.54 -8.51 -20.43
N ASP A 280 8.83 -7.46 -20.84
CA ASP A 280 9.25 -6.06 -20.71
C ASP A 280 9.11 -5.50 -19.28
N GLY A 281 8.59 -6.30 -18.35
CA GLY A 281 8.31 -5.89 -16.97
C GLY A 281 6.92 -5.31 -16.75
N GLY A 282 6.14 -5.12 -17.83
CA GLY A 282 4.72 -4.78 -17.77
C GLY A 282 3.84 -5.98 -17.47
N PHE A 283 2.54 -5.82 -17.69
CA PHE A 283 1.53 -6.85 -17.50
C PHE A 283 0.33 -6.65 -18.42
N VAL A 284 -0.45 -7.71 -18.63
CA VAL A 284 -1.72 -7.66 -19.35
C VAL A 284 -2.83 -8.17 -18.46
N ILE A 285 -3.93 -7.42 -18.37
CA ILE A 285 -5.16 -7.83 -17.68
C ILE A 285 -6.20 -8.14 -18.73
N VAL A 286 -6.89 -9.27 -18.56
CA VAL A 286 -7.93 -9.78 -19.46
C VAL A 286 -9.19 -10.01 -18.65
N TRP A 287 -10.35 -9.59 -19.15
CA TRP A 287 -11.63 -9.72 -18.42
C TRP A 287 -12.81 -9.99 -19.35
N MET A 288 -13.95 -10.35 -18.76
CA MET A 288 -15.22 -10.44 -19.47
C MET A 288 -15.97 -9.12 -19.43
N SER A 289 -16.57 -8.73 -20.56
CA SER A 289 -17.44 -7.55 -20.64
C SER A 289 -18.77 -7.90 -21.30
N ILE A 290 -19.87 -7.43 -20.72
CA ILE A 290 -21.22 -7.64 -21.24
C ILE A 290 -21.63 -6.48 -22.16
N LEU A 291 -22.22 -6.82 -23.33
CA LEU A 291 -22.80 -5.87 -24.31
C LEU A 291 -21.83 -4.92 -25.00
N GLN A 292 -20.55 -4.90 -24.62
CA GLN A 292 -19.56 -4.00 -25.22
C GLN A 292 -19.30 -4.25 -26.71
N ASP A 293 -19.39 -5.50 -27.16
CA ASP A 293 -19.27 -5.86 -28.59
C ASP A 293 -20.62 -5.88 -29.32
N GLY A 294 -21.71 -5.47 -28.65
CA GLY A 294 -23.08 -5.55 -29.14
C GLY A 294 -23.74 -6.93 -29.01
N SER A 295 -23.09 -7.88 -28.34
CA SER A 295 -23.60 -9.23 -28.07
C SER A 295 -23.66 -9.52 -26.56
N LEU A 296 -23.74 -10.79 -26.13
CA LEU A 296 -23.80 -11.16 -24.72
C LEU A 296 -22.48 -10.85 -24.00
N ARG A 297 -21.57 -11.82 -23.88
CA ARG A 297 -20.26 -11.68 -23.22
C ARG A 297 -19.13 -11.73 -24.24
N GLY A 298 -18.22 -10.77 -24.18
CA GLY A 298 -16.96 -10.76 -24.94
C GLY A 298 -15.74 -10.71 -24.01
N ILE A 299 -14.56 -11.01 -24.56
CA ILE A 299 -13.28 -10.97 -23.84
C ILE A 299 -12.52 -9.72 -24.26
N TYR A 300 -12.04 -8.96 -23.28
CA TYR A 300 -11.31 -7.71 -23.46
C TYR A 300 -10.00 -7.73 -22.69
N ALA A 301 -9.06 -6.90 -23.11
CA ALA A 301 -7.76 -6.80 -22.48
C ALA A 301 -7.17 -5.39 -22.55
N GLN A 302 -6.27 -5.09 -21.62
CA GLN A 302 -5.46 -3.89 -21.58
C GLN A 302 -4.04 -4.26 -21.16
N ARG A 303 -3.05 -3.77 -21.90
CA ARG A 303 -1.63 -3.86 -21.51
C ARG A 303 -1.24 -2.68 -20.66
N TYR A 304 -0.32 -2.91 -19.73
CA TYR A 304 0.26 -1.92 -18.85
C TYR A 304 1.77 -2.06 -18.83
N ASP A 305 2.46 -0.94 -18.65
CA ASP A 305 3.88 -0.94 -18.36
C ASP A 305 4.16 -1.40 -16.91
N SER A 306 5.43 -1.42 -16.52
CA SER A 306 5.84 -1.83 -15.17
C SER A 306 5.32 -0.91 -14.04
N TYR A 307 4.85 0.29 -14.37
CA TYR A 307 4.31 1.30 -13.45
C TYR A 307 2.79 1.26 -13.35
N GLY A 308 2.11 0.44 -14.15
CA GLY A 308 0.65 0.40 -14.21
C GLY A 308 0.07 1.49 -15.10
N ILE A 309 0.85 2.04 -16.02
CA ILE A 309 0.37 2.97 -17.06
C ILE A 309 -0.11 2.13 -18.26
N PRO A 310 -1.34 2.34 -18.77
CA PRO A 310 -1.87 1.58 -19.88
C PRO A 310 -1.08 1.88 -21.16
N GLU A 311 -0.60 0.82 -21.81
CA GLU A 311 0.07 0.89 -23.10
C GLU A 311 -0.95 0.68 -24.23
N GLY A 312 -1.35 1.78 -24.87
CA GLY A 312 -2.40 1.78 -25.88
C GLY A 312 -3.80 1.73 -25.26
N SER A 313 -4.82 1.58 -26.12
CA SER A 313 -6.21 1.47 -25.69
C SER A 313 -6.59 0.03 -25.39
N GLU A 314 -7.60 -0.12 -24.53
CA GLU A 314 -8.32 -1.37 -24.33
C GLU A 314 -8.74 -1.97 -25.68
N PHE A 315 -8.63 -3.29 -25.81
CA PHE A 315 -8.93 -4.00 -27.05
C PHE A 315 -9.72 -5.29 -26.80
N ARG A 316 -10.56 -5.65 -27.77
CA ARG A 316 -11.30 -6.91 -27.75
C ARG A 316 -10.40 -8.07 -28.20
N VAL A 317 -10.42 -9.16 -27.45
CA VAL A 317 -9.62 -10.37 -27.73
C VAL A 317 -10.29 -11.23 -28.79
N ASN A 318 -11.57 -11.55 -28.60
CA ASN A 318 -12.33 -12.36 -29.54
C ASN A 318 -12.70 -11.57 -30.81
N SER A 319 -12.52 -12.19 -31.98
CA SER A 319 -12.99 -11.65 -33.25
C SER A 319 -14.45 -12.01 -33.50
N THR A 320 -14.87 -13.21 -33.07
CA THR A 320 -16.25 -13.67 -33.13
C THR A 320 -17.05 -13.14 -31.94
N THR A 321 -18.15 -12.44 -32.21
CA THR A 321 -19.03 -11.86 -31.18
C THR A 321 -20.34 -12.64 -30.98
N LEU A 322 -20.58 -13.71 -31.74
CA LEU A 322 -21.84 -14.45 -31.65
C LEU A 322 -21.90 -15.28 -30.36
N ASN A 323 -22.98 -15.14 -29.59
CA ASN A 323 -23.19 -15.79 -28.28
C ASN A 323 -22.11 -15.41 -27.25
N ASP A 324 -21.95 -16.23 -26.21
CA ASP A 324 -21.03 -15.95 -25.11
C ASP A 324 -19.58 -16.35 -25.40
N GLN A 325 -18.66 -15.48 -24.96
CA GLN A 325 -17.25 -15.75 -24.77
C GLN A 325 -16.89 -15.45 -23.30
N TYR A 326 -16.30 -16.42 -22.60
CA TYR A 326 -16.07 -16.34 -21.15
C TYR A 326 -14.92 -17.26 -20.69
N ASP A 327 -14.56 -17.21 -19.41
CA ASP A 327 -13.47 -18.00 -18.78
C ASP A 327 -12.13 -17.85 -19.50
N ALA A 328 -11.62 -16.62 -19.55
CA ALA A 328 -10.32 -16.35 -20.14
C ALA A 328 -9.16 -16.83 -19.24
N SER A 329 -8.04 -17.20 -19.86
CA SER A 329 -6.75 -17.44 -19.19
C SER A 329 -5.64 -16.88 -20.08
N VAL A 330 -4.60 -16.31 -19.47
CA VAL A 330 -3.50 -15.64 -20.18
C VAL A 330 -2.14 -16.12 -19.69
N ALA A 331 -1.18 -16.25 -20.60
CA ALA A 331 0.20 -16.55 -20.27
C ALA A 331 1.18 -15.78 -21.19
N GLU A 332 2.23 -15.23 -20.59
CA GLU A 332 3.42 -14.75 -21.32
C GLU A 332 4.14 -15.93 -21.98
N LEU A 333 4.72 -15.68 -23.15
CA LEU A 333 5.46 -16.65 -23.94
C LEU A 333 6.92 -16.20 -24.04
N TYR A 334 7.84 -17.17 -24.13
CA TYR A 334 9.28 -16.92 -24.25
C TYR A 334 9.73 -16.06 -25.43
N ASP A 335 8.88 -15.83 -26.43
CA ASP A 335 9.15 -14.89 -27.52
C ASP A 335 8.82 -13.42 -27.17
N GLY A 336 8.44 -13.16 -25.92
CA GLY A 336 8.02 -11.86 -25.38
C GLY A 336 6.56 -11.52 -25.66
N GLY A 337 5.85 -12.34 -26.44
CA GLY A 337 4.42 -12.21 -26.67
C GLY A 337 3.60 -12.86 -25.56
N PHE A 338 2.30 -12.99 -25.79
CA PHE A 338 1.40 -13.68 -24.88
C PHE A 338 0.30 -14.43 -25.65
N VAL A 339 -0.32 -15.41 -24.99
CA VAL A 339 -1.47 -16.15 -25.51
C VAL A 339 -2.64 -15.99 -24.55
N ILE A 340 -3.83 -15.77 -25.11
CA ILE A 340 -5.09 -15.76 -24.36
C ILE A 340 -5.92 -16.92 -24.86
N THR A 341 -6.46 -17.72 -23.93
CA THR A 341 -7.45 -18.77 -24.21
C THR A 341 -8.80 -18.39 -23.59
N TRP A 342 -9.91 -18.80 -24.20
CA TRP A 342 -11.26 -18.57 -23.66
C TRP A 342 -12.24 -19.65 -24.12
N THR A 343 -13.35 -19.77 -23.41
CA THR A 343 -14.49 -20.60 -23.81
C THR A 343 -15.42 -19.80 -24.72
N SER A 344 -15.84 -20.39 -25.85
CA SER A 344 -16.76 -19.76 -26.82
C SER A 344 -17.96 -20.66 -27.14
N LYS A 345 -19.16 -20.06 -27.18
CA LYS A 345 -20.42 -20.69 -27.64
C LYS A 345 -20.76 -20.40 -29.10
N GLN A 346 -19.78 -19.97 -29.91
CA GLN A 346 -20.03 -19.51 -31.29
C GLN A 346 -20.63 -20.59 -32.21
N ASN A 347 -20.45 -21.87 -31.91
CA ASN A 347 -20.96 -22.99 -32.72
C ASN A 347 -22.10 -23.77 -32.03
N GLY A 348 -22.71 -23.22 -30.98
CA GLY A 348 -23.80 -23.84 -30.21
C GLY A 348 -23.35 -24.76 -29.07
N ASN A 349 -22.19 -25.41 -29.20
CA ASN A 349 -21.49 -26.06 -28.08
C ASN A 349 -20.37 -25.14 -27.55
N GLU A 350 -19.97 -25.36 -26.30
CA GLU A 350 -18.80 -24.71 -25.69
C GLU A 350 -17.52 -25.37 -26.23
N ASP A 351 -16.61 -24.54 -26.70
CA ASP A 351 -15.31 -24.93 -27.23
C ASP A 351 -14.24 -23.96 -26.75
N ILE A 352 -12.99 -24.41 -26.73
CA ILE A 352 -11.85 -23.58 -26.32
C ILE A 352 -11.22 -22.93 -27.55
N TYR A 353 -11.04 -21.62 -27.49
CA TYR A 353 -10.35 -20.82 -28.50
C TYR A 353 -9.14 -20.14 -27.90
N ALA A 354 -8.21 -19.76 -28.77
CA ALA A 354 -7.01 -19.05 -28.41
C ALA A 354 -6.61 -18.02 -29.47
N GLN A 355 -5.85 -17.02 -29.03
CA GLN A 355 -5.25 -15.99 -29.87
C GLN A 355 -3.87 -15.66 -29.32
N ARG A 356 -2.87 -15.56 -30.20
CA ARG A 356 -1.53 -15.08 -29.82
C ARG A 356 -1.37 -13.62 -30.16
N TYR A 357 -0.57 -12.96 -29.35
CA TYR A 357 -0.21 -11.57 -29.46
C TYR A 357 1.30 -11.41 -29.40
N ASP A 358 1.82 -10.39 -30.08
CA ASP A 358 3.20 -9.96 -29.92
C ASP A 358 3.38 -9.20 -28.60
N ALA A 359 4.63 -8.82 -28.32
CA ALA A 359 4.97 -8.07 -27.11
C ALA A 359 4.23 -6.74 -26.97
N ASN A 360 3.77 -6.12 -28.07
CA ASN A 360 3.04 -4.85 -28.05
C ASN A 360 1.52 -5.04 -27.95
N GLY A 361 1.02 -6.29 -27.93
CA GLY A 361 -0.41 -6.60 -27.93
C GLY A 361 -1.05 -6.63 -29.32
N ASN A 362 -0.27 -6.72 -30.40
CA ASN A 362 -0.85 -6.94 -31.73
C ASN A 362 -1.13 -8.43 -31.96
N PRO A 363 -2.30 -8.81 -32.51
CA PRO A 363 -2.59 -10.21 -32.80
C PRO A 363 -1.65 -10.75 -33.90
N LEU A 364 -0.98 -11.88 -33.62
CA LEU A 364 -0.04 -12.53 -34.55
C LEU A 364 -0.74 -13.46 -35.55
N ASN A 365 -1.98 -13.85 -35.25
CA ASN A 365 -2.79 -14.78 -36.03
C ASN A 365 -4.28 -14.41 -35.96
N SER A 366 -5.14 -15.19 -36.61
CA SER A 366 -6.58 -15.18 -36.30
C SER A 366 -6.87 -16.13 -35.15
N GLU A 367 -8.00 -15.93 -34.46
CA GLU A 367 -8.42 -16.83 -33.39
C GLU A 367 -8.50 -18.27 -33.94
N PHE A 368 -8.05 -19.23 -33.15
CA PHE A 368 -8.05 -20.64 -33.54
C PHE A 368 -8.63 -21.49 -32.43
N LYS A 369 -9.30 -22.57 -32.82
CA LYS A 369 -9.87 -23.54 -31.90
C LYS A 369 -8.74 -24.41 -31.33
N VAL A 370 -8.68 -24.52 -30.01
CA VAL A 370 -7.69 -25.34 -29.28
C VAL A 370 -8.03 -26.82 -29.39
N ASN A 371 -9.31 -27.15 -29.23
CA ASN A 371 -9.78 -28.52 -29.11
C ASN A 371 -10.30 -29.12 -30.44
N SER A 372 -10.24 -30.45 -30.59
CA SER A 372 -10.63 -31.18 -31.80
C SER A 372 -11.93 -31.97 -31.61
N ASN A 373 -13.08 -31.27 -31.64
CA ASN A 373 -14.47 -31.81 -31.63
C ASN A 373 -14.66 -33.15 -30.88
N LEU A 374 -14.49 -33.13 -29.56
CA LEU A 374 -15.19 -34.08 -28.69
C LEU A 374 -16.69 -33.79 -28.75
N THR A 375 -17.54 -34.81 -28.66
CA THR A 375 -19.00 -34.66 -28.85
C THR A 375 -19.73 -33.85 -27.77
N SER A 376 -19.01 -33.34 -26.77
CA SER A 376 -19.51 -32.66 -25.57
C SER A 376 -18.98 -31.23 -25.43
N SER A 377 -19.64 -30.42 -24.59
CA SER A 377 -19.18 -29.08 -24.19
C SER A 377 -17.81 -29.11 -23.51
N GLN A 378 -16.98 -28.13 -23.82
CA GLN A 378 -15.59 -27.98 -23.37
C GLN A 378 -15.34 -26.56 -22.87
N HIS A 379 -14.86 -26.41 -21.64
CA HIS A 379 -14.82 -25.13 -20.92
C HIS A 379 -13.75 -25.13 -19.80
N HIS A 380 -13.59 -23.99 -19.12
CA HIS A 380 -12.60 -23.75 -18.04
C HIS A 380 -11.15 -24.03 -18.47
N SER A 381 -10.67 -23.36 -19.53
CA SER A 381 -9.29 -23.52 -19.99
C SER A 381 -8.27 -22.88 -19.04
N SER A 382 -7.07 -23.45 -18.96
CA SER A 382 -5.89 -22.83 -18.35
C SER A 382 -4.69 -23.01 -19.29
N VAL A 383 -3.85 -21.99 -19.42
CA VAL A 383 -2.69 -21.97 -20.32
C VAL A 383 -1.39 -21.65 -19.58
N SER A 384 -0.29 -22.27 -20.01
CA SER A 384 1.05 -21.97 -19.49
C SER A 384 2.11 -22.13 -20.59
N ALA A 385 3.16 -21.29 -20.56
CA ALA A 385 4.26 -21.37 -21.51
C ALA A 385 5.18 -22.55 -21.24
N LEU A 386 5.61 -23.21 -22.31
CA LEU A 386 6.57 -24.30 -22.27
C LEU A 386 7.98 -23.75 -22.53
N HIS A 387 8.98 -24.29 -21.83
CA HIS A 387 10.39 -23.88 -21.97
C HIS A 387 10.97 -24.06 -23.38
N ASP A 388 10.30 -24.82 -24.26
CA ASP A 388 10.65 -24.97 -25.67
C ASP A 388 10.13 -23.82 -26.57
N GLY A 389 9.52 -22.80 -25.96
CA GLY A 389 8.90 -21.65 -26.62
C GLY A 389 7.44 -21.89 -27.04
N GLY A 390 6.92 -23.10 -26.84
CA GLY A 390 5.51 -23.41 -27.03
C GLY A 390 4.62 -23.03 -25.84
N PHE A 391 3.41 -23.58 -25.83
CA PHE A 391 2.49 -23.47 -24.70
C PHE A 391 1.63 -24.73 -24.58
N ILE A 392 1.11 -24.98 -23.38
CA ILE A 392 0.16 -26.06 -23.10
C ILE A 392 -1.17 -25.47 -22.66
N VAL A 393 -2.26 -26.02 -23.18
CA VAL A 393 -3.62 -25.66 -22.78
C VAL A 393 -4.30 -26.89 -22.18
N THR A 394 -4.90 -26.73 -21.00
CA THR A 394 -5.72 -27.76 -20.34
C THR A 394 -7.18 -27.29 -20.24
N TRP A 395 -8.15 -28.20 -20.31
CA TRP A 395 -9.57 -27.88 -20.23
C TRP A 395 -10.42 -29.07 -19.73
N SER A 396 -11.68 -28.79 -19.37
CA SER A 396 -12.64 -29.81 -18.93
C SER A 396 -13.50 -30.28 -20.11
N SER A 397 -13.76 -31.58 -20.20
CA SER A 397 -14.67 -32.18 -21.17
C SER A 397 -15.26 -33.50 -20.66
N ASP A 398 -16.59 -33.65 -20.70
CA ASP A 398 -17.29 -34.90 -20.35
C ASP A 398 -16.85 -35.49 -19.00
N GLY A 399 -16.74 -34.65 -17.96
CA GLY A 399 -16.30 -35.07 -16.62
C GLY A 399 -14.82 -35.46 -16.52
N HIS A 400 -13.99 -35.08 -17.50
CA HIS A 400 -12.56 -35.37 -17.53
C HIS A 400 -11.74 -34.13 -17.88
N VAL A 401 -10.44 -34.21 -17.63
CA VAL A 401 -9.46 -33.18 -17.97
C VAL A 401 -8.68 -33.62 -19.20
N TYR A 402 -8.54 -32.71 -20.16
CA TYR A 402 -7.77 -32.90 -21.38
C TYR A 402 -6.70 -31.82 -21.53
N SER A 403 -5.68 -32.11 -22.33
CA SER A 403 -4.62 -31.16 -22.63
C SER A 403 -4.11 -31.30 -24.06
N GLN A 404 -3.59 -30.19 -24.59
CA GLN A 404 -2.94 -30.11 -25.89
C GLN A 404 -1.73 -29.19 -25.80
N ARG A 405 -0.61 -29.64 -26.37
CA ARG A 405 0.60 -28.84 -26.53
C ARG A 405 0.60 -28.14 -27.89
N PHE A 406 1.14 -26.93 -27.93
CA PHE A 406 1.32 -26.13 -29.13
C PHE A 406 2.76 -25.66 -29.20
N ASN A 407 3.28 -25.51 -30.42
CA ASN A 407 4.57 -24.85 -30.61
C ASN A 407 4.41 -23.32 -30.51
N ALA A 408 5.53 -22.62 -30.62
CA ALA A 408 5.57 -21.15 -30.60
C ALA A 408 4.65 -20.50 -31.65
N ASN A 409 4.27 -21.16 -32.75
CA ASN A 409 3.37 -20.60 -33.75
C ASN A 409 1.89 -20.94 -33.54
N GLY A 410 1.53 -21.56 -32.41
CA GLY A 410 0.16 -22.01 -32.15
C GLY A 410 -0.25 -23.25 -32.95
N ILE A 411 0.72 -24.02 -33.45
CA ILE A 411 0.44 -25.29 -34.16
C ILE A 411 0.52 -26.43 -33.15
N SER A 412 -0.54 -27.25 -33.10
CA SER A 412 -0.62 -28.40 -32.20
C SER A 412 0.56 -29.36 -32.39
N GLN A 413 1.13 -29.83 -31.28
CA GLN A 413 2.20 -30.81 -31.21
C GLN A 413 1.64 -32.12 -30.67
N GLY A 414 1.61 -33.15 -31.51
CA GLY A 414 0.91 -34.40 -31.18
C GLY A 414 -0.61 -34.23 -31.18
N GLY A 415 -1.31 -35.18 -30.56
CA GLY A 415 -2.76 -35.11 -30.36
C GLY A 415 -3.12 -34.74 -28.92
N GLU A 416 -4.40 -34.47 -28.71
CA GLU A 416 -4.97 -34.24 -27.38
C GLU A 416 -4.78 -35.47 -26.52
N PHE A 417 -4.50 -35.27 -25.24
CA PHE A 417 -4.36 -36.35 -24.29
C PHE A 417 -5.22 -36.11 -23.04
N LYS A 418 -5.77 -37.19 -22.50
CA LYS A 418 -6.53 -37.19 -21.26
C LYS A 418 -5.58 -37.16 -20.08
N VAL A 419 -5.84 -36.28 -19.11
CA VAL A 419 -4.98 -36.03 -17.94
C VAL A 419 -5.33 -36.97 -16.79
N ASN A 420 -6.62 -37.12 -16.48
CA ASN A 420 -7.09 -37.94 -15.36
C ASN A 420 -7.55 -39.34 -15.80
N THR A 421 -7.45 -40.30 -14.89
CA THR A 421 -7.83 -41.70 -15.13
C THR A 421 -9.05 -42.15 -14.32
N TYR A 422 -9.34 -41.49 -13.20
CA TYR A 422 -10.51 -41.80 -12.38
C TYR A 422 -11.83 -41.52 -13.09
N SER A 423 -12.78 -42.45 -12.94
CA SER A 423 -14.16 -42.40 -13.42
C SER A 423 -14.99 -43.22 -12.41
N PRO A 424 -16.15 -42.73 -11.92
CA PRO A 424 -17.03 -41.79 -12.60
C PRO A 424 -17.04 -40.35 -12.02
N ALA A 425 -15.92 -39.83 -11.46
CA ALA A 425 -15.92 -38.43 -11.01
C ALA A 425 -16.28 -37.48 -12.16
N GLU A 426 -17.14 -36.52 -11.86
CA GLU A 426 -17.14 -35.27 -12.60
C GLU A 426 -15.88 -34.49 -12.19
N THR A 427 -15.05 -34.12 -13.15
CA THR A 427 -13.89 -33.24 -12.92
C THR A 427 -14.04 -31.91 -13.63
N TRP A 428 -13.61 -30.83 -12.98
CA TRP A 428 -13.67 -29.47 -13.54
C TRP A 428 -12.57 -28.55 -12.98
N SER A 429 -12.51 -27.34 -13.53
CA SER A 429 -11.56 -26.27 -13.17
C SER A 429 -10.08 -26.68 -13.18
N PRO A 430 -9.56 -27.25 -14.28
CA PRO A 430 -8.16 -27.60 -14.34
C PRO A 430 -7.28 -26.34 -14.31
N ARG A 431 -6.10 -26.47 -13.70
CA ARG A 431 -5.03 -25.47 -13.75
C ARG A 431 -3.72 -26.15 -14.11
N VAL A 432 -2.89 -25.48 -14.90
CA VAL A 432 -1.58 -25.99 -15.32
C VAL A 432 -0.47 -25.01 -14.92
N THR A 433 0.63 -25.56 -14.42
CA THR A 433 1.89 -24.81 -14.26
C THR A 433 3.05 -25.61 -14.85
N VAL A 434 4.04 -24.93 -15.42
CA VAL A 434 5.26 -25.53 -15.95
C VAL A 434 6.39 -25.34 -14.94
N LEU A 435 7.04 -26.44 -14.57
CA LEU A 435 8.11 -26.48 -13.57
C LEU A 435 9.45 -26.08 -14.18
N ALA A 436 10.40 -25.70 -13.33
CA ALA A 436 11.77 -25.32 -13.74
C ALA A 436 12.50 -26.39 -14.58
N ASN A 437 12.14 -27.67 -14.44
CA ASN A 437 12.70 -28.78 -15.22
C ASN A 437 12.04 -28.96 -16.62
N GLY A 438 11.09 -28.10 -16.98
CA GLY A 438 10.33 -28.12 -18.23
C GLY A 438 9.14 -29.08 -18.26
N GLY A 439 8.94 -29.90 -17.21
CA GLY A 439 7.72 -30.68 -17.01
C GLY A 439 6.55 -29.81 -16.57
N SER A 440 5.34 -30.38 -16.49
CA SER A 440 4.15 -29.67 -16.02
C SER A 440 3.42 -30.42 -14.92
N VAL A 441 2.68 -29.66 -14.12
CA VAL A 441 1.71 -30.19 -13.15
C VAL A 441 0.34 -29.65 -13.50
N ILE A 442 -0.64 -30.54 -13.58
CA ILE A 442 -2.03 -30.18 -13.83
C ILE A 442 -2.82 -30.59 -12.60
N SER A 443 -3.53 -29.65 -11.98
CA SER A 443 -4.46 -29.89 -10.87
C SER A 443 -5.91 -29.73 -11.33
N TRP A 444 -6.85 -30.40 -10.66
CA TRP A 444 -8.29 -30.32 -10.95
C TRP A 444 -9.14 -30.70 -9.73
N ASN A 445 -10.42 -30.32 -9.77
CA ASN A 445 -11.42 -30.77 -8.81
C ASN A 445 -11.98 -32.13 -9.24
N SER A 446 -12.18 -33.06 -8.31
CA SER A 446 -12.70 -34.41 -8.60
C SER A 446 -13.77 -34.82 -7.60
N ASN A 447 -15.00 -35.08 -8.08
CA ASN A 447 -16.11 -35.48 -7.23
C ASN A 447 -16.03 -36.97 -6.81
N GLY A 448 -15.98 -37.21 -5.50
CA GLY A 448 -16.06 -38.53 -4.87
C GLY A 448 -14.81 -39.39 -5.03
N GLN A 449 -13.67 -38.83 -5.47
CA GLN A 449 -12.42 -39.58 -5.65
C GLN A 449 -11.66 -39.79 -4.33
N ASP A 450 -11.77 -38.86 -3.39
CA ASP A 450 -11.19 -38.93 -2.04
C ASP A 450 -12.11 -39.62 -1.01
N GLY A 451 -13.34 -39.93 -1.41
CA GLY A 451 -14.29 -40.72 -0.63
C GLY A 451 -15.43 -39.92 0.01
N ASP A 452 -15.40 -38.59 -0.05
CA ASP A 452 -16.49 -37.71 0.42
C ASP A 452 -16.41 -36.35 -0.28
N GLY A 453 -17.52 -35.86 -0.83
CA GLY A 453 -17.56 -34.56 -1.52
C GLY A 453 -16.61 -34.46 -2.73
N ILE A 454 -16.01 -33.28 -2.89
CA ILE A 454 -15.06 -32.96 -3.96
C ILE A 454 -13.67 -32.86 -3.35
N GLY A 455 -12.65 -33.43 -4.00
CA GLY A 455 -11.26 -33.26 -3.62
C GLY A 455 -10.43 -32.58 -4.71
N ILE A 456 -9.22 -32.14 -4.35
CA ILE A 456 -8.23 -31.60 -5.27
C ILE A 456 -7.25 -32.71 -5.65
N PHE A 457 -7.05 -32.92 -6.96
CA PHE A 457 -6.16 -33.94 -7.49
C PHE A 457 -5.17 -33.32 -8.47
N ALA A 458 -4.05 -33.99 -8.68
CA ALA A 458 -3.04 -33.55 -9.64
C ALA A 458 -2.33 -34.72 -10.32
N GLN A 459 -1.72 -34.43 -11.47
CA GLN A 459 -0.84 -35.32 -12.21
C GLN A 459 0.35 -34.54 -12.76
N ARG A 460 1.53 -35.18 -12.72
CA ARG A 460 2.78 -34.65 -13.26
C ARG A 460 3.03 -35.18 -14.66
N PHE A 461 3.63 -34.36 -15.50
CA PHE A 461 4.06 -34.72 -16.85
C PHE A 461 5.50 -34.27 -17.07
N ASP A 462 6.24 -35.02 -17.89
CA ASP A 462 7.52 -34.55 -18.40
C ASP A 462 7.33 -33.47 -19.47
N ALA A 463 8.43 -32.89 -19.94
CA ALA A 463 8.42 -31.85 -20.98
C ALA A 463 7.77 -32.31 -22.31
N ASN A 464 7.60 -33.62 -22.53
CA ASN A 464 6.94 -34.16 -23.72
C ASN A 464 5.44 -34.37 -23.51
N GLY A 465 4.91 -34.19 -22.30
CA GLY A 465 3.53 -34.49 -21.95
C GLY A 465 3.30 -35.95 -21.56
N ILE A 466 4.35 -36.69 -21.17
CA ILE A 466 4.23 -38.07 -20.71
C ILE A 466 4.04 -38.08 -19.18
N PRO A 467 2.99 -38.74 -18.64
CA PRO A 467 2.72 -38.74 -17.21
C PRO A 467 3.86 -39.36 -16.39
N GLN A 468 4.19 -38.72 -15.27
CA GLN A 468 5.26 -39.11 -14.36
C GLN A 468 4.66 -39.65 -13.06
N GLY A 469 4.44 -40.95 -13.00
CA GLY A 469 3.75 -41.61 -11.89
C GLY A 469 2.23 -41.63 -12.06
N ASN A 470 1.53 -41.85 -10.96
CA ASN A 470 0.06 -41.84 -10.92
C ASN A 470 -0.45 -40.45 -10.54
N GLU A 471 -1.71 -40.18 -10.86
CA GLU A 471 -2.43 -39.08 -10.24
C GLU A 471 -2.43 -39.23 -8.70
N PHE A 472 -2.38 -38.10 -8.00
CA PHE A 472 -2.31 -38.04 -6.55
C PHE A 472 -3.28 -36.98 -6.00
N GLN A 473 -3.77 -37.22 -4.79
CA GLN A 473 -4.63 -36.29 -4.07
C GLN A 473 -3.78 -35.18 -3.44
N VAL A 474 -4.24 -33.94 -3.54
CA VAL A 474 -3.55 -32.75 -3.03
C VAL A 474 -3.96 -32.42 -1.61
N ASN A 475 -5.26 -32.45 -1.31
CA ASN A 475 -5.80 -32.27 0.03
C ASN A 475 -5.60 -33.52 0.89
N THR A 476 -5.35 -33.35 2.18
CA THR A 476 -5.35 -34.46 3.16
C THR A 476 -6.63 -34.50 3.99
N TYR A 477 -7.29 -33.36 4.18
CA TYR A 477 -8.64 -33.29 4.73
C TYR A 477 -9.68 -33.63 3.66
N THR A 478 -10.59 -34.55 3.97
CA THR A 478 -11.53 -35.12 2.99
C THR A 478 -12.99 -35.00 3.42
N THR A 479 -13.31 -34.29 4.51
CA THR A 479 -14.71 -34.16 4.94
C THR A 479 -15.35 -32.99 4.20
N SER A 480 -16.53 -33.19 3.62
CA SER A 480 -17.15 -32.17 2.74
C SER A 480 -16.26 -31.81 1.54
N SER A 481 -16.50 -30.68 0.87
CA SER A 481 -15.85 -30.36 -0.41
C SER A 481 -14.59 -29.49 -0.26
N GLN A 482 -13.59 -29.76 -1.10
CA GLN A 482 -12.39 -28.98 -1.36
C GLN A 482 -12.32 -28.66 -2.86
N PHE A 483 -12.33 -27.39 -3.23
CA PHE A 483 -12.44 -26.99 -4.64
C PHE A 483 -11.80 -25.62 -4.90
N GLU A 484 -11.78 -25.23 -6.19
CA GLU A 484 -11.14 -23.99 -6.68
C GLU A 484 -9.62 -23.97 -6.44
N GLY A 485 -8.94 -25.04 -6.84
CA GLY A 485 -7.48 -25.11 -6.78
C GLY A 485 -6.81 -24.07 -7.69
N SER A 486 -5.86 -23.32 -7.15
CA SER A 486 -4.88 -22.50 -7.87
C SER A 486 -3.47 -23.06 -7.64
N ILE A 487 -2.61 -23.02 -8.66
CA ILE A 487 -1.30 -23.68 -8.65
C ILE A 487 -0.23 -22.77 -9.26
N THR A 488 0.95 -22.75 -8.66
CA THR A 488 2.12 -22.07 -9.23
C THR A 488 3.41 -22.86 -8.97
N ALA A 489 4.33 -22.81 -9.92
CA ALA A 489 5.66 -23.37 -9.78
C ALA A 489 6.52 -22.47 -8.89
N LEU A 490 7.38 -23.07 -8.08
CA LEU A 490 8.27 -22.35 -7.16
C LEU A 490 9.71 -22.35 -7.71
N LYS A 491 10.48 -21.30 -7.38
CA LYS A 491 11.91 -21.19 -7.77
C LYS A 491 12.80 -22.35 -7.34
N ASN A 492 12.42 -23.07 -6.29
CA ASN A 492 13.13 -24.27 -5.84
C ASN A 492 12.86 -25.51 -6.71
N GLY A 493 12.08 -25.38 -7.80
CA GLY A 493 11.70 -26.44 -8.72
C GLY A 493 10.40 -27.16 -8.33
N GLY A 494 9.89 -26.93 -7.12
CA GLY A 494 8.62 -27.47 -6.64
C GLY A 494 7.41 -26.66 -7.11
N PHE A 495 6.29 -26.87 -6.43
CA PHE A 495 5.05 -26.13 -6.68
C PHE A 495 4.22 -26.02 -5.40
N VAL A 496 3.30 -25.06 -5.38
CA VAL A 496 2.30 -24.91 -4.32
C VAL A 496 0.92 -24.92 -4.94
N VAL A 497 -0.03 -25.57 -4.27
CA VAL A 497 -1.45 -25.53 -4.62
C VAL A 497 -2.19 -24.89 -3.46
N ALA A 498 -3.03 -23.90 -3.73
CA ALA A 498 -3.96 -23.28 -2.79
C ALA A 498 -5.40 -23.62 -3.21
N TRP A 499 -6.30 -23.85 -2.25
CA TRP A 499 -7.70 -24.21 -2.52
C TRP A 499 -8.60 -23.73 -1.38
N MET A 500 -9.91 -23.75 -1.63
CA MET A 500 -10.92 -23.53 -0.61
C MET A 500 -11.40 -24.88 -0.04
N SER A 501 -11.54 -24.97 1.28
CA SER A 501 -12.06 -26.15 1.97
C SER A 501 -13.28 -25.82 2.81
N GLU A 502 -14.33 -26.63 2.67
CA GLU A 502 -15.50 -26.60 3.54
C GLU A 502 -15.21 -27.26 4.89
N MET A 503 -15.75 -26.68 5.96
CA MET A 503 -15.81 -27.16 7.34
C MET A 503 -14.47 -27.41 8.06
N GLN A 504 -13.34 -27.34 7.36
CA GLN A 504 -12.02 -27.68 7.90
C GLN A 504 -11.56 -26.71 9.01
N ASP A 505 -11.94 -25.44 8.92
CA ASP A 505 -11.62 -24.43 9.94
C ASP A 505 -12.60 -24.39 11.12
N GLY A 506 -13.66 -25.22 11.07
CA GLY A 506 -14.69 -25.30 12.08
C GLY A 506 -15.86 -24.32 11.92
N TYR A 507 -15.91 -23.52 10.84
CA TYR A 507 -17.02 -22.60 10.57
C TYR A 507 -17.72 -22.93 9.24
N SER A 508 -17.18 -22.48 8.11
CA SER A 508 -17.78 -22.68 6.79
C SER A 508 -16.72 -22.95 5.73
N ARG A 509 -16.11 -21.94 5.11
CA ARG A 509 -15.12 -22.10 4.03
C ARG A 509 -13.86 -21.33 4.39
N GLY A 510 -12.72 -22.02 4.41
CA GLY A 510 -11.40 -21.42 4.62
C GLY A 510 -10.44 -21.74 3.46
N ILE A 511 -9.33 -21.00 3.36
CA ILE A 511 -8.30 -21.19 2.34
C ILE A 511 -7.16 -22.04 2.92
N TYR A 512 -6.74 -23.04 2.16
CA TYR A 512 -5.69 -23.98 2.53
C TYR A 512 -4.69 -24.12 1.40
N ALA A 513 -3.48 -24.56 1.72
CA ALA A 513 -2.44 -24.80 0.75
C ALA A 513 -1.55 -25.98 1.14
N GLN A 514 -0.87 -26.55 0.13
CA GLN A 514 0.13 -27.59 0.29
C GLN A 514 1.27 -27.37 -0.70
N ARG A 515 2.50 -27.48 -0.19
CA ARG A 515 3.74 -27.39 -0.97
C ARG A 515 4.22 -28.77 -1.37
N TYR A 516 4.84 -28.83 -2.54
CA TYR A 516 5.43 -30.04 -3.11
C TYR A 516 6.81 -29.74 -3.65
N ASP A 517 7.69 -30.74 -3.63
CA ASP A 517 8.93 -30.69 -4.40
C ASP A 517 8.68 -30.93 -5.89
N GLU A 518 9.75 -30.85 -6.70
CA GLU A 518 9.67 -31.10 -8.14
C GLU A 518 9.14 -32.50 -8.49
N ASN A 519 9.21 -33.44 -7.54
CA ASN A 519 8.79 -34.83 -7.67
C ASN A 519 7.35 -35.08 -7.23
N GLY A 520 6.62 -34.04 -6.80
CA GLY A 520 5.27 -34.20 -6.27
C GLY A 520 5.23 -34.83 -4.88
N ILE A 521 6.35 -34.76 -4.13
CA ILE A 521 6.38 -35.18 -2.73
C ILE A 521 6.05 -33.97 -1.87
N ALA A 522 5.01 -34.11 -1.04
CA ALA A 522 4.55 -33.07 -0.12
C ALA A 522 5.68 -32.62 0.82
N GLN A 523 5.86 -31.30 0.92
CA GLN A 523 6.82 -30.64 1.81
C GLN A 523 6.08 -30.13 3.04
N GLY A 524 6.05 -30.94 4.11
CA GLY A 524 5.19 -30.70 5.27
C GLY A 524 3.75 -31.19 5.03
N GLY A 525 2.84 -30.83 5.93
CA GLY A 525 1.40 -31.08 5.77
C GLY A 525 0.67 -29.87 5.20
N GLU A 526 -0.61 -30.04 4.89
CA GLU A 526 -1.45 -28.93 4.44
C GLU A 526 -1.59 -27.92 5.58
N PHE A 527 -1.72 -26.65 5.23
CA PHE A 527 -1.82 -25.56 6.19
C PHE A 527 -2.89 -24.56 5.78
N ARG A 528 -3.54 -23.93 6.76
CA ARG A 528 -4.53 -22.89 6.53
C ARG A 528 -3.83 -21.58 6.19
N VAL A 529 -4.32 -20.90 5.16
CA VAL A 529 -3.79 -19.62 4.68
C VAL A 529 -4.39 -18.44 5.43
N ASN A 530 -5.72 -18.41 5.55
CA ASN A 530 -6.44 -17.35 6.26
C ASN A 530 -6.29 -17.48 7.78
N THR A 531 -6.16 -16.36 8.47
CA THR A 531 -6.16 -16.31 9.93
C THR A 531 -7.59 -16.18 10.47
N THR A 532 -8.43 -15.38 9.81
CA THR A 532 -9.84 -15.17 10.16
C THR A 532 -10.71 -16.29 9.61
N THR A 533 -11.45 -16.98 10.49
CA THR A 533 -12.28 -18.15 10.13
C THR A 533 -13.79 -17.89 10.19
N ILE A 534 -14.20 -16.68 10.56
CA ILE A 534 -15.62 -16.34 10.60
C ILE A 534 -16.02 -15.96 9.17
N LYS A 535 -17.19 -16.41 8.73
CA LYS A 535 -17.69 -16.27 7.35
C LYS A 535 -16.84 -17.03 6.33
N ASP A 536 -17.25 -16.92 5.07
CA ASP A 536 -16.64 -17.64 3.96
C ASP A 536 -15.38 -16.93 3.46
N GLN A 537 -14.36 -17.72 3.15
CA GLN A 537 -13.24 -17.31 2.32
C GLN A 537 -13.28 -18.14 1.03
N SER A 538 -13.07 -17.52 -0.13
CA SER A 538 -13.27 -18.16 -1.43
C SER A 538 -12.31 -17.67 -2.52
N SER A 539 -12.30 -18.37 -3.67
CA SER A 539 -11.55 -17.97 -4.87
C SER A 539 -10.06 -17.67 -4.67
N PRO A 540 -9.25 -18.61 -4.13
CA PRO A 540 -7.84 -18.32 -3.90
C PRO A 540 -7.05 -18.25 -5.22
N SER A 541 -6.10 -17.32 -5.31
CA SER A 541 -5.06 -17.30 -6.35
C SER A 541 -3.67 -17.30 -5.70
N VAL A 542 -2.69 -17.97 -6.31
CA VAL A 542 -1.33 -18.10 -5.74
C VAL A 542 -0.26 -17.82 -6.80
N VAL A 543 0.74 -17.02 -6.43
CA VAL A 543 1.89 -16.74 -7.30
C VAL A 543 3.21 -16.82 -6.53
N GLU A 544 4.26 -17.23 -7.23
CA GLU A 544 5.64 -17.19 -6.74
C GLU A 544 6.14 -15.74 -6.64
N THR A 545 6.92 -15.45 -5.61
CA THR A 545 7.58 -14.15 -5.43
C THR A 545 9.06 -14.26 -5.77
N THR A 546 9.67 -13.17 -6.23
CA THR A 546 11.06 -13.22 -6.73
C THR A 546 12.13 -13.60 -5.69
N ASP A 547 11.81 -13.55 -4.40
CA ASP A 547 12.66 -14.06 -3.31
C ASP A 547 12.54 -15.59 -3.10
N GLY A 548 11.71 -16.27 -3.90
CA GLY A 548 11.44 -17.70 -3.84
C GLY A 548 10.29 -18.10 -2.91
N GLY A 549 9.62 -17.14 -2.30
CA GLY A 549 8.38 -17.30 -1.55
C GLY A 549 7.14 -17.41 -2.45
N PHE A 550 5.98 -17.14 -1.88
CA PHE A 550 4.72 -17.03 -2.63
C PHE A 550 3.71 -16.16 -1.89
N VAL A 551 2.75 -15.60 -2.64
CA VAL A 551 1.60 -14.85 -2.10
C VAL A 551 0.33 -15.58 -2.49
N VAL A 552 -0.60 -15.69 -1.56
CA VAL A 552 -1.97 -16.19 -1.81
C VAL A 552 -2.94 -15.04 -1.62
N THR A 553 -3.82 -14.80 -2.59
CA THR A 553 -4.96 -13.87 -2.46
C THR A 553 -6.27 -14.66 -2.36
N TRP A 554 -7.30 -14.11 -1.75
CA TRP A 554 -8.65 -14.69 -1.67
C TRP A 554 -9.70 -13.62 -1.37
N SER A 555 -10.97 -13.95 -1.60
CA SER A 555 -12.11 -13.12 -1.17
C SER A 555 -12.60 -13.54 0.21
N HIS A 556 -12.95 -12.58 1.08
CA HIS A 556 -13.43 -12.78 2.44
C HIS A 556 -14.77 -12.08 2.65
N ALA A 557 -15.83 -12.85 2.88
CA ALA A 557 -17.16 -12.30 3.12
C ALA A 557 -17.27 -11.71 4.53
N HIS A 558 -17.69 -10.46 4.65
CA HIS A 558 -17.99 -9.84 5.96
C HIS A 558 -19.46 -10.05 6.35
N ASP A 559 -20.36 -9.94 5.38
CA ASP A 559 -21.77 -10.20 5.53
C ASP A 559 -22.37 -10.76 4.23
N ASN A 560 -23.63 -10.44 3.88
CA ASN A 560 -24.28 -10.94 2.67
C ASN A 560 -24.17 -9.96 1.48
N VAL A 561 -23.58 -8.79 1.68
CA VAL A 561 -23.46 -7.70 0.70
C VAL A 561 -22.05 -7.11 0.64
N ASN A 562 -21.17 -7.44 1.58
CA ASN A 562 -19.78 -7.00 1.62
C ASN A 562 -18.83 -8.20 1.62
N GLU A 563 -17.88 -8.17 0.68
CA GLU A 563 -16.79 -9.14 0.54
C GLU A 563 -15.55 -8.39 0.05
N ASP A 564 -14.40 -8.70 0.62
CA ASP A 564 -13.15 -7.97 0.40
C ASP A 564 -12.02 -8.92 -0.04
N ILE A 565 -11.02 -8.41 -0.75
CA ILE A 565 -9.85 -9.18 -1.17
C ILE A 565 -8.76 -9.10 -0.11
N TYR A 566 -8.30 -10.25 0.36
CA TYR A 566 -7.20 -10.38 1.31
C TYR A 566 -6.04 -11.13 0.68
N ALA A 567 -4.86 -10.95 1.26
CA ALA A 567 -3.66 -11.65 0.87
C ALA A 567 -2.80 -12.05 2.07
N GLN A 568 -1.96 -13.07 1.87
CA GLN A 568 -0.91 -13.44 2.79
C GLN A 568 0.35 -13.87 2.05
N SER A 569 1.48 -13.34 2.51
CA SER A 569 2.81 -13.62 1.98
C SER A 569 3.46 -14.78 2.74
N TYR A 570 4.25 -15.58 2.04
CA TYR A 570 4.98 -16.72 2.58
C TYR A 570 6.41 -16.71 2.10
N ASP A 571 7.34 -17.11 2.97
CA ASP A 571 8.73 -17.35 2.59
C ASP A 571 8.88 -18.63 1.74
N ALA A 572 10.10 -18.86 1.26
CA ALA A 572 10.43 -20.06 0.47
C ALA A 572 10.26 -21.39 1.22
N ASN A 573 10.03 -21.37 2.54
CA ASN A 573 9.74 -22.55 3.36
C ASN A 573 8.25 -22.69 3.69
N GLY A 574 7.40 -21.76 3.23
CA GLY A 574 5.97 -21.76 3.52
C GLY A 574 5.64 -21.26 4.93
N PHE A 575 6.54 -20.51 5.56
CA PHE A 575 6.21 -19.77 6.77
C PHE A 575 5.64 -18.39 6.40
N PRO A 576 4.58 -17.93 7.09
CA PRO A 576 4.01 -16.62 6.80
C PRO A 576 5.05 -15.50 7.01
N SER A 577 5.16 -14.61 6.03
CA SER A 577 5.99 -13.41 6.07
C SER A 577 5.10 -12.20 6.37
N GLY A 578 4.99 -11.84 7.65
CA GLY A 578 4.07 -10.80 8.11
C GLY A 578 2.65 -11.34 8.41
N SER A 579 1.72 -10.41 8.59
CA SER A 579 0.30 -10.70 8.81
C SER A 579 -0.49 -10.64 7.52
N GLU A 580 -1.62 -11.35 7.50
CA GLU A 580 -2.69 -11.16 6.53
C GLU A 580 -3.05 -9.68 6.39
N PHE A 581 -3.28 -9.22 5.15
CA PHE A 581 -3.58 -7.83 4.85
C PHE A 581 -4.68 -7.70 3.79
N LEU A 582 -5.43 -6.59 3.88
CA LEU A 582 -6.47 -6.21 2.92
C LEU A 582 -5.82 -5.66 1.63
N VAL A 583 -6.31 -6.10 0.48
CA VAL A 583 -5.79 -5.70 -0.84
C VAL A 583 -6.47 -4.45 -1.38
N ASN A 584 -7.79 -4.45 -1.40
CA ASN A 584 -8.60 -3.33 -1.91
C ASN A 584 -8.75 -2.22 -0.84
N THR A 585 -8.90 -0.98 -1.28
CA THR A 585 -9.23 0.15 -0.40
C THR A 585 -10.74 0.38 -0.29
N THR A 586 -11.49 0.06 -1.35
CA THR A 586 -12.96 0.16 -1.36
C THR A 586 -13.58 -1.07 -0.72
N THR A 587 -14.14 -0.93 0.48
CA THR A 587 -14.73 -2.05 1.25
C THR A 587 -16.26 -2.09 1.25
N ASN A 588 -16.90 -1.22 0.45
CA ASN A 588 -18.35 -1.21 0.32
C ASN A 588 -18.74 -2.03 -0.91
N GLY A 589 -19.65 -2.99 -0.74
CA GLY A 589 -20.06 -3.90 -1.80
C GLY A 589 -19.15 -5.11 -1.93
N LEU A 590 -19.33 -5.86 -3.03
CA LEU A 590 -18.62 -7.10 -3.27
C LEU A 590 -17.31 -6.87 -4.06
N GLN A 591 -16.20 -7.36 -3.52
CA GLN A 591 -14.89 -7.42 -4.15
C GLN A 591 -14.52 -8.90 -4.33
N LEU A 592 -14.46 -9.36 -5.58
CA LEU A 592 -14.51 -10.79 -5.92
C LEU A 592 -13.50 -11.18 -6.99
N SER A 593 -13.25 -12.49 -7.10
CA SER A 593 -12.53 -13.10 -8.23
C SER A 593 -11.14 -12.48 -8.45
N SER A 594 -10.34 -12.40 -7.39
CA SER A 594 -8.99 -11.86 -7.51
C SER A 594 -8.08 -12.78 -8.31
N ASP A 595 -7.15 -12.19 -9.08
CA ASP A 595 -6.02 -12.89 -9.67
C ASP A 595 -4.73 -12.09 -9.43
N ILE A 596 -3.57 -12.75 -9.43
CA ILE A 596 -2.30 -12.15 -9.03
C ILE A 596 -1.15 -12.61 -9.93
N THR A 597 -0.26 -11.68 -10.28
CA THR A 597 1.00 -11.99 -10.99
C THR A 597 2.21 -11.32 -10.35
N GLY A 598 3.36 -11.98 -10.41
CA GLY A 598 4.66 -11.42 -10.04
C GLY A 598 5.32 -10.72 -11.22
N LEU A 599 5.90 -9.55 -10.95
CA LEU A 599 6.60 -8.73 -11.93
C LEU A 599 8.12 -8.99 -11.88
N ASN A 600 8.79 -8.75 -13.01
CA ASN A 600 10.24 -8.93 -13.14
C ASN A 600 11.07 -8.03 -12.21
N ASN A 601 10.50 -6.91 -11.75
CA ASN A 601 11.13 -6.00 -10.79
C ASN A 601 10.99 -6.47 -9.32
N GLY A 602 10.36 -7.62 -9.09
CA GLY A 602 10.11 -8.19 -7.77
C GLY A 602 8.75 -7.82 -7.17
N GLY A 603 8.07 -6.81 -7.70
CA GLY A 603 6.73 -6.43 -7.28
C GLY A 603 5.65 -7.41 -7.74
N LEU A 604 4.40 -7.10 -7.38
CA LEU A 604 3.22 -7.89 -7.71
C LEU A 604 2.10 -6.99 -8.23
N VAL A 605 1.15 -7.56 -8.95
CA VAL A 605 -0.12 -6.90 -9.29
C VAL A 605 -1.25 -7.85 -8.94
N VAL A 606 -2.20 -7.36 -8.15
CA VAL A 606 -3.47 -8.04 -7.87
C VAL A 606 -4.56 -7.34 -8.65
N THR A 607 -5.41 -8.09 -9.34
CA THR A 607 -6.62 -7.59 -10.00
C THR A 607 -7.85 -8.28 -9.42
N TRP A 608 -8.99 -7.61 -9.39
CA TRP A 608 -10.26 -8.16 -8.91
C TRP A 608 -11.45 -7.47 -9.57
N THR A 609 -12.63 -8.03 -9.33
CA THR A 609 -13.92 -7.45 -9.71
C THR A 609 -14.50 -6.68 -8.53
N SER A 610 -14.91 -5.44 -8.76
CA SER A 610 -15.43 -4.52 -7.74
C SER A 610 -16.87 -4.13 -8.06
N GLU A 611 -17.76 -4.18 -7.07
CA GLU A 611 -19.14 -3.71 -7.17
C GLU A 611 -19.28 -2.26 -6.68
N LEU A 612 -19.94 -1.41 -7.48
CA LEU A 612 -20.39 -0.05 -7.09
C LEU A 612 -19.30 0.94 -6.66
N GLN A 613 -18.03 0.67 -6.93
CA GLN A 613 -16.93 1.54 -6.51
C GLN A 613 -16.98 2.94 -7.12
N ASP A 614 -17.43 3.09 -8.37
CA ASP A 614 -17.61 4.39 -9.03
C ASP A 614 -19.10 4.71 -9.32
N GLY A 615 -20.01 3.91 -8.78
CA GLY A 615 -21.46 3.95 -9.08
C GLY A 615 -21.90 3.09 -10.28
N SER A 616 -20.97 2.47 -11.00
CA SER A 616 -21.25 1.41 -12.00
C SER A 616 -21.50 0.07 -11.33
N LEU A 617 -22.13 -0.89 -12.02
CA LEU A 617 -22.50 -2.16 -11.40
C LEU A 617 -21.28 -2.96 -10.97
N TRP A 618 -20.53 -3.52 -11.92
CA TRP A 618 -19.37 -4.37 -11.66
C TRP A 618 -18.25 -3.97 -12.62
N GLU A 619 -17.06 -3.73 -12.09
CA GLU A 619 -15.89 -3.25 -12.82
C GLU A 619 -14.63 -4.01 -12.42
N VAL A 620 -13.55 -3.83 -13.17
CA VAL A 620 -12.26 -4.46 -12.91
C VAL A 620 -11.29 -3.43 -12.34
N TYR A 621 -10.69 -3.76 -11.20
CA TYR A 621 -9.68 -2.95 -10.54
C TYR A 621 -8.38 -3.73 -10.35
N ALA A 622 -7.31 -3.00 -10.09
CA ALA A 622 -6.02 -3.58 -9.76
C ALA A 622 -5.23 -2.70 -8.78
N GLN A 623 -4.33 -3.35 -8.02
CA GLN A 623 -3.40 -2.73 -7.08
C GLN A 623 -2.01 -3.32 -7.32
N ARG A 624 -1.01 -2.43 -7.37
CA ARG A 624 0.40 -2.81 -7.46
C ARG A 624 1.04 -2.91 -6.08
N TYR A 625 1.99 -3.82 -5.94
CA TYR A 625 2.81 -3.99 -4.74
C TYR A 625 4.29 -4.00 -5.12
N ASP A 626 5.14 -3.50 -4.23
CA ASP A 626 6.59 -3.56 -4.39
C ASP A 626 7.13 -4.94 -4.00
N ALA A 627 8.46 -5.12 -4.07
CA ALA A 627 9.11 -6.39 -3.78
C ALA A 627 9.00 -6.82 -2.31
N ASN A 628 8.63 -5.92 -1.40
CA ASN A 628 8.34 -6.23 0.00
C ASN A 628 6.84 -6.46 0.23
N VAL A 629 6.05 -6.58 -0.85
CA VAL A 629 4.60 -6.71 -0.81
C VAL A 629 3.94 -5.53 -0.09
N SER A 630 4.54 -4.34 -0.21
CA SER A 630 3.91 -3.09 0.26
C SER A 630 3.15 -2.45 -0.90
N PRO A 631 1.90 -2.00 -0.69
CA PRO A 631 1.11 -1.41 -1.76
C PRO A 631 1.81 -0.17 -2.31
N VAL A 632 1.98 -0.15 -3.63
CA VAL A 632 2.52 0.99 -4.37
C VAL A 632 1.40 2.00 -4.54
N GLY A 633 1.38 3.01 -3.68
CA GLY A 633 0.52 4.18 -3.83
C GLY A 633 1.01 5.15 -4.91
N VAL A 634 0.16 6.11 -5.24
CA VAL A 634 0.50 7.29 -6.02
C VAL A 634 0.94 8.41 -5.07
N LEU A 635 1.86 9.24 -5.55
CA LEU A 635 2.21 10.46 -4.84
C LEU A 635 1.04 11.43 -4.95
N SER A 636 0.43 11.82 -3.83
CA SER A 636 -0.71 12.74 -3.78
C SER A 636 -0.28 14.04 -3.11
N LEU A 637 -0.28 15.10 -3.91
CA LEU A 637 -0.02 16.46 -3.46
C LEU A 637 -1.35 17.21 -3.39
N SER A 638 -1.70 17.70 -2.20
CA SER A 638 -2.92 18.48 -1.98
C SER A 638 -2.56 19.87 -1.47
N GLY A 639 -3.00 20.86 -2.23
CA GLY A 639 -2.95 22.27 -1.89
C GLY A 639 -4.05 22.71 -0.92
N ASP A 640 -4.37 24.00 -0.93
CA ASP A 640 -5.33 24.66 -0.03
C ASP A 640 -6.40 25.44 -0.81
N GLU A 641 -7.21 26.28 -0.17
CA GLU A 641 -8.25 27.06 -0.89
C GLU A 641 -7.70 28.30 -1.64
N ALA A 642 -6.37 28.45 -1.76
CA ALA A 642 -5.72 29.54 -2.47
C ALA A 642 -5.22 29.11 -3.85
N ASP A 643 -4.79 30.07 -4.68
CA ASP A 643 -4.22 29.76 -5.99
C ASP A 643 -2.90 28.98 -5.81
N ASN A 644 -2.87 27.71 -6.23
CA ASN A 644 -1.71 26.84 -6.07
C ASN A 644 -0.98 26.59 -7.40
N LYS A 645 0.34 26.35 -7.31
CA LYS A 645 1.18 25.98 -8.46
C LYS A 645 1.91 24.67 -8.20
N MET A 646 1.41 23.59 -8.79
CA MET A 646 1.95 22.24 -8.63
C MET A 646 2.38 21.65 -9.97
N LEU A 647 3.62 21.17 -10.04
CA LEU A 647 4.19 20.61 -11.26
C LEU A 647 4.86 19.26 -11.02
N ILE A 648 4.39 18.25 -11.73
CA ILE A 648 5.14 17.03 -11.89
C ILE A 648 6.08 17.22 -13.08
N SER A 649 7.38 16.91 -12.89
CA SER A 649 8.34 16.96 -13.99
C SER A 649 7.82 16.14 -15.16
N ALA A 650 7.97 16.68 -16.36
CA ALA A 650 7.57 15.99 -17.57
C ALA A 650 8.28 14.63 -17.75
N LEU A 651 9.37 14.34 -17.03
CA LEU A 651 10.06 13.04 -17.08
C LEU A 651 9.58 12.04 -16.02
N THR A 652 8.73 12.46 -15.08
CA THR A 652 8.19 11.60 -14.04
C THR A 652 7.11 10.70 -14.63
N ILE A 653 7.31 9.40 -14.52
CA ILE A 653 6.42 8.34 -15.04
C ILE A 653 5.58 7.69 -13.93
N VAL A 654 5.83 8.07 -12.67
CA VAL A 654 5.06 7.58 -11.53
C VAL A 654 3.69 8.26 -11.56
N PRO A 655 2.58 7.50 -11.61
CA PRO A 655 1.27 8.09 -11.51
C PRO A 655 1.13 8.84 -10.18
N SER A 656 0.56 10.04 -10.25
CA SER A 656 0.45 10.96 -9.13
C SER A 656 -0.93 11.63 -9.13
N LYS A 657 -1.31 12.22 -8.00
CA LYS A 657 -2.54 13.01 -7.87
C LYS A 657 -2.16 14.41 -7.42
N LEU A 658 -2.62 15.41 -8.16
CA LEU A 658 -2.51 16.82 -7.78
C LEU A 658 -3.92 17.34 -7.52
N SER A 659 -4.20 17.78 -6.29
CA SER A 659 -5.46 18.42 -5.93
C SER A 659 -5.20 19.86 -5.52
N GLY A 660 -5.68 20.81 -6.32
CA GLY A 660 -5.59 22.24 -6.03
C GLY A 660 -6.65 22.72 -5.04
N MET A 661 -7.62 21.87 -4.69
CA MET A 661 -8.81 22.29 -3.93
C MET A 661 -9.48 23.50 -4.59
N ALA A 662 -9.84 24.57 -3.87
CA ALA A 662 -10.51 25.73 -4.45
C ALA A 662 -9.48 26.79 -4.87
N GLY A 663 -9.74 27.55 -5.93
CA GLY A 663 -8.81 28.60 -6.37
C GLY A 663 -8.61 28.62 -7.88
N ASN A 664 -7.69 29.45 -8.36
CA ASN A 664 -7.21 29.42 -9.75
C ASN A 664 -5.89 28.67 -9.83
N ASP A 665 -5.96 27.35 -9.75
CA ASP A 665 -4.78 26.51 -9.69
C ASP A 665 -4.10 26.30 -11.05
N PHE A 666 -2.77 26.16 -10.99
CA PHE A 666 -1.97 25.65 -12.08
C PHE A 666 -1.46 24.26 -11.72
N LEU A 667 -2.07 23.23 -12.30
CA LEU A 667 -1.70 21.83 -12.12
C LEU A 667 -1.08 21.28 -13.41
N GLN A 668 0.11 20.70 -13.31
CA GLN A 668 0.77 20.05 -14.43
C GLN A 668 1.18 18.61 -14.06
N GLY A 669 0.63 17.62 -14.79
CA GLY A 669 1.08 16.23 -14.72
C GLY A 669 2.38 15.97 -15.51
N GLY A 670 3.02 14.84 -15.21
CA GLY A 670 4.16 14.26 -15.91
C GLY A 670 3.74 13.33 -17.06
N PHE A 671 4.56 12.30 -17.32
CA PHE A 671 4.24 11.22 -18.27
C PHE A 671 3.45 10.07 -17.64
N GLY A 672 3.27 10.08 -16.31
CA GLY A 672 2.43 9.13 -15.60
C GLY A 672 0.93 9.35 -15.88
N ASN A 673 0.11 8.41 -15.43
CA ASN A 673 -1.34 8.58 -15.36
C ASN A 673 -1.67 9.47 -14.15
N ASP A 674 -1.58 10.78 -14.36
CA ASP A 674 -1.80 11.73 -13.30
C ASP A 674 -3.28 12.14 -13.21
N ILE A 675 -3.76 12.26 -11.98
CA ILE A 675 -5.08 12.80 -11.67
C ILE A 675 -4.89 14.28 -11.31
N LEU A 676 -5.54 15.19 -12.05
CA LEU A 676 -5.48 16.63 -11.80
C LEU A 676 -6.86 17.13 -11.38
N GLU A 677 -7.00 17.59 -10.14
CA GLU A 677 -8.23 18.09 -9.54
C GLU A 677 -8.08 19.57 -9.17
N GLY A 678 -8.41 20.50 -10.07
CA GLY A 678 -8.30 21.96 -9.81
C GLY A 678 -9.50 22.60 -9.11
N GLY A 679 -10.30 21.80 -8.40
CA GLY A 679 -11.61 22.16 -7.81
C GLY A 679 -12.57 22.95 -8.72
N ASN A 680 -13.51 23.66 -8.10
CA ASN A 680 -14.67 24.30 -8.76
C ASN A 680 -14.55 25.81 -8.87
#